data_AF-A0A5N6JTZ1-F1
#
_entry.id   AF-A0A5N6JTZ1-F1
#
_cell.length_a   1.000
_cell.length_b   1.000
_cell.length_c   1.000
_cell.angle_alpha   90.00
_cell.angle_beta   90.00
_cell.angle_gamma   90.00
#
_symmetry.space_group_name_H-M   'P 1'
#
loop_
_entity.id
_entity.type
_entity.pdbx_description
1 polymer ?
#
loop_
_entity_poly.entity_id
_entity_poly.type
_entity_poly.pdbx_seq_one_letter_code
_entity_poly.pdbx_strand_id
1 'polypeptide(L)'
;MSWNLTKKLKETHLGPLASTFSRTPSSQTLRESSKDEKSGSSSPAPSVNDNGIAASEAIASQPQSAPRPGILIVTLHEGNGFSLPDQYKQVFSNHTQNSLSAGNGFGVAGSVRSGGSNQVAGSYSNVRPQTSGGGIQVPTNHGRISSKYLPYALLDFDKMQVFVNSVAGSPENPLWAGDNTQYKFDVSRVTELAVHLYLRNPNAPPGSGRSQDIFLGVTRINPRFEEKHKYVEDPKLGKKDKEKAAAEFARRESTLGQSGPEWLDVQYGTGRIRIGVEYVENRTRALKIDDFDLLKVVGKGSFGKVMQVKKKDTQRIYALKTIRKAHIISRSEVAHTLAERSVLSQINNPFIVPLKFTFQSPDKLYFVLAFVNGGELFHHLQKESRFDINRSRFYTAELLCALECLHGFNVIYRDLKPENILLDYSGHIALCDFGLCKLDMKDEDRTNTFCGTPEYLAPELLLGQGYTKTVDWWTLGVLLYEMLTGLPPFYDENTNEMYRKILSEPLNFPGPEIVPPAAKDLLQKLLNRKPDQRLGANGASEIKAHPFFHSIDWRKLLQRKYEPTFKPNVTDALDTKNFDEEFTSQAPADSLVEGGQLSSTMQEQFTGWSYNRPVAGLGDGGGSIKDPSFVGSVQDR
;
A
#
# COMPACT_ATOMS: atom_id res chain seq x y z
N MET A 1 31.83 8.22 -17.09
CA MET A 1 32.27 8.23 -15.67
C MET A 1 31.13 8.07 -14.67
N SER A 2 29.85 8.35 -15.02
CA SER A 2 28.72 8.18 -14.07
C SER A 2 28.38 6.73 -13.72
N TRP A 3 28.54 5.79 -14.66
CA TRP A 3 28.15 4.38 -14.45
C TRP A 3 28.95 3.64 -13.36
N ASN A 4 30.23 4.01 -13.16
CA ASN A 4 31.07 3.44 -12.10
C ASN A 4 30.81 4.06 -10.72
N LEU A 5 30.28 5.29 -10.67
CA LEU A 5 29.95 6.00 -9.43
C LEU A 5 28.68 5.40 -8.79
N THR A 6 27.68 5.09 -9.62
CA THR A 6 26.39 4.53 -9.22
C THR A 6 26.48 3.07 -8.74
N LYS A 7 27.39 2.26 -9.30
CA LYS A 7 27.65 0.91 -8.81
C LYS A 7 28.34 0.90 -7.44
N LYS A 8 29.24 1.86 -7.19
CA LYS A 8 29.92 2.04 -5.90
C LYS A 8 29.00 2.55 -4.80
N LEU A 9 28.03 3.41 -5.13
CA LEU A 9 26.95 3.82 -4.21
C LEU A 9 26.23 2.58 -3.64
N LYS A 10 25.79 1.66 -4.52
CA LYS A 10 25.15 0.40 -4.10
C LYS A 10 26.04 -0.47 -3.19
N GLU A 11 27.34 -0.54 -3.45
CA GLU A 11 28.31 -1.27 -2.61
C GLU A 11 28.54 -0.61 -1.23
N THR A 12 28.39 0.71 -1.12
CA THR A 12 28.45 1.42 0.17
C THR A 12 27.16 1.32 0.98
N HIS A 13 25.99 1.17 0.33
CA HIS A 13 24.70 0.96 1.02
C HIS A 13 24.49 -0.47 1.56
N LEU A 14 25.22 -1.47 1.06
CA LEU A 14 25.11 -2.88 1.48
C LEU A 14 26.22 -3.34 2.45
N GLY A 15 27.16 -2.45 2.82
CA GLY A 15 28.21 -2.75 3.77
C GLY A 15 27.71 -2.81 5.23
N PRO A 16 28.10 -3.81 6.04
CA PRO A 16 27.80 -3.79 7.46
C PRO A 16 28.63 -2.68 8.13
N LEU A 17 28.01 -1.54 8.45
CA LEU A 17 28.54 -0.61 9.43
C LEU A 17 28.38 -1.23 10.84
N ALA A 18 29.20 -2.23 11.12
CA ALA A 18 29.28 -2.91 12.40
C ALA A 18 30.73 -3.28 12.71
N SER A 19 31.62 -2.28 12.80
CA SER A 19 32.96 -2.50 13.36
C SER A 19 33.70 -1.20 13.68
N THR A 20 33.12 -0.30 14.46
CA THR A 20 33.89 0.54 15.38
C THR A 20 32.96 1.20 16.39
N PHE A 21 33.49 1.47 17.58
CA PHE A 21 32.86 2.18 18.71
C PHE A 21 32.15 1.30 19.75
N SER A 22 33.01 0.70 20.58
CA SER A 22 32.70 0.23 21.93
C SER A 22 32.02 1.34 22.74
N ARG A 23 30.81 1.08 23.25
CA ARG A 23 30.15 1.93 24.25
C ARG A 23 30.70 1.61 25.64
N THR A 24 31.30 2.58 26.30
CA THR A 24 31.51 2.56 27.75
C THR A 24 30.28 3.15 28.45
N PRO A 25 29.72 2.49 29.49
CA PRO A 25 28.65 3.09 30.29
C PRO A 25 29.25 4.02 31.35
N SER A 26 28.90 5.30 31.30
CA SER A 26 29.19 6.26 32.37
C SER A 26 28.15 6.12 33.50
N SER A 27 28.66 5.75 34.67
CA SER A 27 27.95 5.65 35.94
C SER A 27 27.49 7.02 36.44
N GLN A 28 26.21 7.18 36.77
CA GLN A 28 25.72 8.33 37.54
C GLN A 28 25.61 7.95 39.01
N THR A 29 26.41 8.64 39.82
CA THR A 29 26.55 8.49 41.26
C THR A 29 25.32 9.04 41.97
N LEU A 30 24.75 8.21 42.84
CA LEU A 30 23.71 8.52 43.81
C LEU A 30 24.18 9.60 44.81
N ARG A 31 23.30 10.56 45.12
CA ARG A 31 23.32 11.31 46.40
C ARG A 31 21.90 11.32 46.98
N GLU A 32 21.69 10.51 48.01
CA GLU A 32 20.75 10.74 49.11
C GLU A 32 21.24 11.96 49.93
N SER A 33 20.52 12.68 50.80
CA SER A 33 19.12 12.86 51.19
C SER A 33 19.11 14.06 52.17
N SER A 34 18.00 14.77 52.36
CA SER A 34 17.59 15.33 53.66
C SER A 34 16.17 15.91 53.61
N LYS A 35 15.47 15.69 54.73
CA LYS A 35 14.07 15.97 55.06
C LYS A 35 13.81 17.47 55.23
N ASP A 36 12.60 17.97 55.00
CA ASP A 36 11.52 18.05 56.01
C ASP A 36 10.27 18.84 55.54
N GLU A 37 9.16 18.48 56.19
CA GLU A 37 7.96 19.25 56.54
C GLU A 37 6.76 19.50 55.60
N LYS A 38 5.60 19.34 56.27
CA LYS A 38 4.20 19.44 55.83
C LYS A 38 3.74 20.89 55.68
N SER A 39 2.85 21.16 54.73
CA SER A 39 1.61 21.93 54.99
C SER A 39 0.68 21.85 53.77
N GLY A 40 -0.62 21.71 54.04
CA GLY A 40 -1.67 21.75 53.01
C GLY A 40 -2.14 23.17 52.74
N SER A 41 -2.64 23.41 51.53
CA SER A 41 -3.73 24.37 51.29
C SER A 41 -4.37 24.13 49.92
N SER A 42 -5.63 24.50 49.86
CA SER A 42 -6.64 24.26 48.83
C SER A 42 -6.78 25.43 47.85
N SER A 43 -6.85 25.10 46.53
CA SER A 43 -7.61 25.80 45.47
C SER A 43 -7.16 27.23 45.08
N PRO A 44 -7.62 27.84 43.94
CA PRO A 44 -8.53 27.36 42.90
C PRO A 44 -8.02 27.56 41.43
N ALA A 45 -8.80 27.02 40.48
CA ALA A 45 -8.66 27.21 39.04
C ALA A 45 -8.87 28.68 38.60
N PRO A 46 -8.28 29.13 37.47
CA PRO A 46 -8.74 30.31 36.78
C PRO A 46 -9.57 29.97 35.53
N SER A 47 -10.46 30.91 35.29
CA SER A 47 -11.60 30.97 34.38
C SER A 47 -11.26 31.10 32.91
N VAL A 48 -12.20 30.60 32.12
CA VAL A 48 -12.45 30.85 30.69
C VAL A 48 -12.31 32.34 30.35
N ASN A 49 -11.54 32.65 29.31
CA ASN A 49 -11.72 33.85 28.51
C ASN A 49 -11.85 33.44 27.04
N ASP A 50 -13.01 33.80 26.52
CA ASP A 50 -13.52 33.60 25.18
C ASP A 50 -12.91 34.66 24.24
N ASN A 51 -12.37 34.22 23.11
CA ASN A 51 -12.17 35.04 21.91
C ASN A 51 -11.85 34.09 20.75
N GLY A 52 -12.91 33.74 20.02
CA GLY A 52 -12.84 32.92 18.83
C GLY A 52 -12.14 33.62 17.66
N ILE A 53 -11.64 32.80 16.74
CA ILE A 53 -11.86 32.88 15.29
C ILE A 53 -11.45 31.51 14.67
N ALA A 54 -12.43 30.89 14.00
CA ALA A 54 -12.33 29.89 12.93
C ALA A 54 -11.72 28.51 13.21
N ALA A 55 -12.44 27.66 13.95
CA ALA A 55 -12.39 26.20 13.74
C ALA A 55 -13.38 25.83 12.62
N SER A 56 -12.86 25.31 11.51
CA SER A 56 -13.69 24.72 10.46
C SER A 56 -14.25 23.40 10.99
N GLU A 57 -15.57 23.32 11.13
CA GLU A 57 -16.28 22.11 11.54
C GLU A 57 -15.93 20.94 10.61
N ALA A 58 -15.14 20.00 11.12
CA ALA A 58 -15.13 18.65 10.61
C ALA A 58 -16.48 18.03 10.97
N ILE A 59 -17.24 17.62 9.96
CA ILE A 59 -18.40 16.75 10.12
C ILE A 59 -17.89 15.45 10.77
N ALA A 60 -17.93 15.41 12.09
CA ALA A 60 -17.59 14.24 12.88
C ALA A 60 -18.77 13.27 12.80
N SER A 61 -18.77 12.41 11.79
CA SER A 61 -19.49 11.13 11.91
C SER A 61 -18.92 10.40 13.13
N GLN A 62 -19.78 9.98 14.06
CA GLN A 62 -19.39 9.16 15.21
C GLN A 62 -18.47 8.01 14.77
N PRO A 63 -17.40 7.69 15.53
CA PRO A 63 -16.48 6.62 15.15
C PRO A 63 -17.23 5.30 15.11
N GLN A 64 -17.37 4.71 13.91
CA GLN A 64 -17.87 3.35 13.76
C GLN A 64 -16.92 2.40 14.48
N SER A 65 -17.46 1.52 15.34
CA SER A 65 -16.69 0.45 15.98
C SER A 65 -16.03 -0.39 14.90
N ALA A 66 -14.73 -0.54 14.98
CA ALA A 66 -13.99 -1.14 13.90
C ALA A 66 -14.06 -2.68 13.91
N PRO A 67 -13.99 -3.32 12.72
CA PRO A 67 -14.33 -4.71 12.58
C PRO A 67 -13.25 -5.61 13.14
N ARG A 68 -13.68 -6.81 13.56
CA ARG A 68 -12.76 -7.84 14.02
C ARG A 68 -11.91 -8.35 12.84
N PRO A 69 -10.74 -8.96 13.10
CA PRO A 69 -9.96 -9.59 12.03
C PRO A 69 -10.80 -10.68 11.34
N GLY A 70 -10.78 -10.72 10.01
CA GLY A 70 -11.57 -11.70 9.26
C GLY A 70 -11.18 -11.79 7.80
N ILE A 71 -11.97 -12.53 7.03
CA ILE A 71 -11.79 -12.71 5.59
C ILE A 71 -13.02 -12.17 4.88
N LEU A 72 -12.82 -11.25 3.95
CA LEU A 72 -13.83 -10.81 3.00
C LEU A 72 -13.77 -11.72 1.78
N ILE A 73 -14.87 -12.39 1.50
CA ILE A 73 -15.08 -13.27 0.36
C ILE A 73 -15.84 -12.49 -0.69
N VAL A 74 -15.31 -12.43 -1.91
CA VAL A 74 -15.90 -11.72 -3.05
C VAL A 74 -16.17 -12.71 -4.18
N THR A 75 -17.38 -12.68 -4.73
CA THR A 75 -17.80 -13.48 -5.89
C THR A 75 -18.33 -12.57 -7.00
N LEU A 76 -17.85 -12.77 -8.22
CA LEU A 76 -18.37 -12.08 -9.40
C LEU A 76 -19.26 -13.05 -10.16
N HIS A 77 -20.49 -12.64 -10.47
CA HIS A 77 -21.48 -13.49 -11.12
C HIS A 77 -21.63 -13.12 -12.59
N GLU A 78 -22.15 -11.93 -12.88
CA GLU A 78 -22.57 -11.54 -14.24
C GLU A 78 -22.60 -10.03 -14.41
N GLY A 79 -22.34 -9.57 -15.63
CA GLY A 79 -22.47 -8.18 -16.07
C GLY A 79 -23.60 -8.06 -17.08
N ASN A 80 -24.22 -6.88 -17.15
CA ASN A 80 -25.29 -6.62 -18.11
C ASN A 80 -25.20 -5.20 -18.64
N GLY A 81 -25.24 -5.07 -19.97
CA GLY A 81 -25.38 -3.79 -20.65
C GLY A 81 -24.10 -2.95 -20.70
N PHE A 82 -22.93 -3.59 -20.72
CA PHE A 82 -21.67 -2.87 -20.90
C PHE A 82 -21.53 -2.37 -22.34
N SER A 83 -20.98 -1.16 -22.49
CA SER A 83 -20.66 -0.58 -23.79
C SER A 83 -19.28 0.06 -23.78
N LEU A 84 -18.68 0.19 -24.97
CA LEU A 84 -17.40 0.86 -25.14
C LEU A 84 -17.56 2.38 -25.02
N PRO A 85 -16.60 3.06 -24.36
CA PRO A 85 -16.49 4.51 -24.43
C PRO A 85 -16.38 4.98 -25.89
N ASP A 86 -16.94 6.15 -26.21
CA ASP A 86 -17.07 6.64 -27.60
C ASP A 86 -15.75 6.64 -28.38
N GLN A 87 -14.66 7.02 -27.72
CA GLN A 87 -13.31 7.06 -28.30
C GLN A 87 -12.77 5.68 -28.75
N TYR A 88 -13.31 4.58 -28.21
CA TYR A 88 -12.85 3.22 -28.50
C TYR A 88 -13.82 2.41 -29.37
N LYS A 89 -14.97 2.97 -29.78
CA LYS A 89 -15.95 2.28 -30.62
C LYS A 89 -15.35 1.79 -31.95
N GLN A 90 -14.39 2.52 -32.51
CA GLN A 90 -13.75 2.20 -33.79
C GLN A 90 -12.60 1.17 -33.69
N VAL A 91 -12.07 0.93 -32.49
CA VAL A 91 -10.91 0.02 -32.29
C VAL A 91 -11.22 -1.40 -32.76
N PHE A 92 -12.47 -1.82 -32.59
CA PHE A 92 -12.93 -3.16 -32.89
C PHE A 92 -13.52 -3.31 -34.30
N SER A 93 -13.89 -2.21 -34.95
CA SER A 93 -14.50 -2.20 -36.30
C SER A 93 -13.53 -2.58 -37.42
N ASN A 94 -12.22 -2.32 -37.24
CA ASN A 94 -11.21 -2.55 -38.28
C ASN A 94 -10.79 -4.02 -38.42
N HIS A 95 -11.01 -4.86 -37.40
CA HIS A 95 -10.55 -6.25 -37.43
C HIS A 95 -11.46 -7.20 -38.23
N THR A 96 -12.71 -6.81 -38.49
CA THR A 96 -13.68 -7.61 -39.26
C THR A 96 -13.47 -7.58 -40.78
N GLN A 97 -12.68 -6.64 -41.33
CA GLN A 97 -12.44 -6.58 -42.78
C GLN A 97 -11.33 -7.54 -43.26
N ASN A 98 -10.35 -7.87 -42.41
CA ASN A 98 -9.20 -8.69 -42.84
C ASN A 98 -9.43 -10.21 -42.81
N SER A 99 -10.57 -10.70 -42.32
CA SER A 99 -10.84 -12.14 -42.23
C SER A 99 -11.60 -12.73 -43.42
N LEU A 100 -11.88 -11.95 -44.48
CA LEU A 100 -12.62 -12.40 -45.66
C LEU A 100 -11.79 -12.55 -46.96
N SER A 101 -10.47 -12.39 -46.91
CA SER A 101 -9.63 -12.46 -48.12
C SER A 101 -8.38 -13.32 -47.89
N ALA A 102 -8.57 -14.64 -47.88
CA ALA A 102 -7.51 -15.63 -48.08
C ALA A 102 -8.07 -16.90 -48.74
N GLY A 103 -8.72 -16.73 -49.88
CA GLY A 103 -9.02 -17.82 -50.82
C GLY A 103 -8.08 -17.72 -52.01
N ASN A 104 -6.95 -18.42 -51.95
CA ASN A 104 -5.97 -18.53 -53.03
C ASN A 104 -6.60 -19.30 -54.21
N GLY A 105 -7.02 -18.58 -55.26
CA GLY A 105 -7.44 -19.15 -56.54
C GLY A 105 -6.50 -18.68 -57.64
N PHE A 106 -5.63 -19.59 -58.12
CA PHE A 106 -4.75 -19.39 -59.26
C PHE A 106 -5.54 -19.10 -60.54
N GLY A 107 -5.32 -17.94 -61.16
CA GLY A 107 -5.88 -17.58 -62.46
C GLY A 107 -4.89 -17.89 -63.59
N VAL A 108 -5.18 -18.93 -64.37
CA VAL A 108 -4.59 -19.16 -65.70
C VAL A 108 -5.59 -18.71 -66.76
N ALA A 109 -5.07 -18.06 -67.79
CA ALA A 109 -5.78 -17.44 -68.90
C ALA A 109 -6.66 -18.40 -69.73
N GLY A 110 -7.77 -17.90 -70.28
CA GLY A 110 -8.59 -18.59 -71.28
C GLY A 110 -9.81 -17.77 -71.70
N SER A 111 -10.18 -17.85 -72.97
CA SER A 111 -10.95 -16.87 -73.73
C SER A 111 -12.35 -17.36 -74.15
N VAL A 112 -13.19 -16.42 -74.63
CA VAL A 112 -14.37 -16.57 -75.54
C VAL A 112 -15.76 -16.99 -75.01
N ARG A 113 -16.67 -15.98 -75.03
CA ARG A 113 -18.11 -15.87 -75.45
C ARG A 113 -19.15 -17.01 -75.28
N SER A 114 -20.27 -16.59 -74.65
CA SER A 114 -21.71 -16.63 -75.04
C SER A 114 -22.49 -17.94 -75.30
N GLY A 115 -23.55 -18.14 -74.49
CA GLY A 115 -24.81 -18.78 -74.91
C GLY A 115 -25.42 -19.78 -73.91
N GLY A 116 -26.73 -19.69 -73.65
CA GLY A 116 -27.56 -20.86 -73.31
C GLY A 116 -28.23 -20.94 -71.93
N SER A 117 -29.54 -20.75 -71.95
CA SER A 117 -30.63 -20.98 -70.98
C SER A 117 -30.56 -22.06 -69.87
N ASN A 118 -31.30 -21.74 -68.79
CA ASN A 118 -32.13 -22.58 -67.91
C ASN A 118 -31.46 -23.60 -66.96
N GLN A 119 -31.59 -23.37 -65.64
CA GLN A 119 -32.63 -24.03 -64.81
C GLN A 119 -32.63 -23.51 -63.36
N VAL A 120 -33.83 -23.60 -62.78
CA VAL A 120 -34.28 -23.10 -61.48
C VAL A 120 -33.92 -24.10 -60.36
N ALA A 121 -33.45 -23.61 -59.20
CA ALA A 121 -33.71 -24.26 -57.91
C ALA A 121 -33.68 -23.21 -56.79
N GLY A 122 -34.77 -23.14 -56.04
CA GLY A 122 -35.14 -22.04 -55.15
C GLY A 122 -34.24 -21.84 -53.94
N SER A 123 -34.02 -20.57 -53.61
CA SER A 123 -33.40 -20.12 -52.37
C SER A 123 -34.47 -19.92 -51.29
N TYR A 124 -34.46 -20.80 -50.28
CA TYR A 124 -35.09 -20.53 -49.01
C TYR A 124 -34.34 -19.38 -48.32
N SER A 125 -35.04 -18.27 -48.11
CA SER A 125 -34.60 -17.14 -47.31
C SER A 125 -34.48 -17.54 -45.84
N ASN A 126 -33.25 -17.79 -45.38
CA ASN A 126 -32.95 -17.81 -43.94
C ASN A 126 -32.59 -16.38 -43.52
N VAL A 127 -33.59 -15.65 -43.05
CA VAL A 127 -33.45 -14.36 -42.37
C VAL A 127 -32.63 -14.59 -41.10
N ARG A 128 -31.36 -14.19 -41.13
CA ARG A 128 -30.51 -14.11 -39.95
C ARG A 128 -30.96 -12.89 -39.14
N PRO A 129 -31.22 -12.98 -37.83
CA PRO A 129 -31.58 -11.81 -37.04
C PRO A 129 -30.40 -10.86 -37.02
N GLN A 130 -30.57 -9.64 -37.56
CA GLN A 130 -29.68 -8.54 -37.26
C GLN A 130 -29.86 -8.17 -35.79
N THR A 131 -28.80 -8.31 -35.01
CA THR A 131 -28.72 -7.67 -33.70
C THR A 131 -28.69 -6.16 -33.92
N SER A 132 -29.66 -5.48 -33.33
CA SER A 132 -29.81 -4.03 -33.30
C SER A 132 -28.51 -3.33 -32.92
N GLY A 133 -28.16 -2.28 -33.66
CA GLY A 133 -26.91 -1.53 -33.56
C GLY A 133 -26.62 -1.02 -32.14
N GLY A 134 -25.45 -1.39 -31.61
CA GLY A 134 -24.96 -0.97 -30.30
C GLY A 134 -23.92 -1.89 -29.65
N GLY A 135 -23.76 -3.14 -30.15
CA GLY A 135 -22.84 -4.13 -29.57
C GLY A 135 -21.35 -3.89 -29.84
N ILE A 136 -20.52 -4.33 -28.91
CA ILE A 136 -19.06 -4.41 -28.95
C ILE A 136 -18.67 -5.58 -29.89
N GLN A 137 -18.25 -5.27 -31.12
CA GLN A 137 -17.85 -6.27 -32.12
C GLN A 137 -16.44 -6.84 -31.88
N VAL A 138 -16.30 -7.84 -31.02
CA VAL A 138 -14.98 -8.47 -30.74
C VAL A 138 -14.60 -9.56 -31.76
N PRO A 139 -13.29 -9.80 -32.00
CA PRO A 139 -12.84 -10.87 -32.89
C PRO A 139 -13.34 -12.26 -32.47
N THR A 140 -13.90 -13.02 -33.40
CA THR A 140 -14.36 -14.39 -33.19
C THR A 140 -13.44 -15.40 -33.86
N ASN A 141 -13.18 -16.54 -33.21
CA ASN A 141 -12.56 -17.70 -33.84
C ASN A 141 -13.62 -18.78 -34.04
N HIS A 142 -13.86 -19.23 -35.27
CA HIS A 142 -14.96 -20.15 -35.63
C HIS A 142 -16.33 -19.74 -35.09
N GLY A 143 -16.64 -18.43 -35.09
CA GLY A 143 -17.92 -17.89 -34.59
C GLY A 143 -18.06 -17.86 -33.07
N ARG A 144 -17.02 -18.28 -32.31
CA ARG A 144 -16.96 -18.12 -30.85
C ARG A 144 -16.08 -16.93 -30.49
N ILE A 145 -16.57 -16.10 -29.59
CA ILE A 145 -15.79 -14.99 -29.03
C ILE A 145 -14.65 -15.58 -28.21
N SER A 146 -13.43 -15.12 -28.45
CA SER A 146 -12.29 -15.49 -27.62
C SER A 146 -12.46 -14.89 -26.22
N SER A 147 -12.27 -15.70 -25.17
CA SER A 147 -12.29 -15.23 -23.77
C SER A 147 -11.26 -14.13 -23.49
N LYS A 148 -10.23 -14.00 -24.34
CA LYS A 148 -9.26 -12.90 -24.31
C LYS A 148 -9.90 -11.52 -24.50
N TYR A 149 -10.98 -11.43 -25.26
CA TYR A 149 -11.68 -10.17 -25.57
C TYR A 149 -12.99 -10.02 -24.79
N LEU A 150 -13.16 -10.79 -23.72
CA LEU A 150 -14.24 -10.53 -22.78
C LEU A 150 -13.75 -9.58 -21.67
N PRO A 151 -14.66 -8.78 -21.09
CA PRO A 151 -14.36 -7.92 -19.96
C PRO A 151 -13.74 -8.70 -18.80
N TYR A 152 -12.72 -8.13 -18.20
CA TYR A 152 -12.18 -8.61 -16.94
C TYR A 152 -12.34 -7.54 -15.87
N ALA A 153 -12.41 -7.97 -14.62
CA ALA A 153 -12.48 -7.10 -13.46
C ALA A 153 -11.14 -7.04 -12.74
N LEU A 154 -10.82 -5.89 -12.15
CA LEU A 154 -9.78 -5.69 -11.18
C LEU A 154 -10.46 -5.39 -9.85
N LEU A 155 -10.42 -6.35 -8.94
CA LEU A 155 -10.84 -6.16 -7.55
C LEU A 155 -9.72 -5.47 -6.80
N ASP A 156 -10.01 -4.36 -6.14
CA ASP A 156 -9.09 -3.62 -5.28
C ASP A 156 -9.69 -3.47 -3.89
N PHE A 157 -9.03 -4.08 -2.90
CA PHE A 157 -9.43 -4.02 -1.49
C PHE A 157 -8.19 -3.89 -0.60
N ASP A 158 -8.14 -2.85 0.23
CA ASP A 158 -7.04 -2.58 1.18
C ASP A 158 -5.63 -2.67 0.52
N LYS A 159 -5.52 -2.06 -0.67
CA LYS A 159 -4.34 -2.05 -1.56
C LYS A 159 -3.97 -3.42 -2.14
N MET A 160 -4.85 -4.42 -2.03
CA MET A 160 -4.66 -5.74 -2.61
C MET A 160 -5.49 -5.88 -3.88
N GLN A 161 -4.83 -6.28 -4.96
CA GLN A 161 -5.44 -6.31 -6.27
C GLN A 161 -5.48 -7.67 -6.93
N VAL A 162 -6.60 -7.94 -7.60
CA VAL A 162 -6.90 -9.24 -8.19
C VAL A 162 -7.58 -9.05 -9.53
N PHE A 163 -6.95 -9.57 -10.57
CA PHE A 163 -7.55 -9.63 -11.90
C PHE A 163 -8.43 -10.87 -12.02
N VAL A 164 -9.66 -10.67 -12.47
CA VAL A 164 -10.72 -11.67 -12.54
C VAL A 164 -11.28 -11.67 -13.96
N ASN A 165 -10.86 -12.65 -14.76
CA ASN A 165 -11.38 -12.81 -16.13
C ASN A 165 -12.78 -13.39 -16.10
N SER A 166 -13.65 -12.90 -16.97
CA SER A 166 -14.90 -13.60 -17.30
C SER A 166 -14.60 -14.95 -17.96
N VAL A 167 -15.43 -15.94 -17.69
CA VAL A 167 -15.28 -17.31 -18.22
C VAL A 167 -16.12 -17.53 -19.48
N ALA A 168 -17.21 -16.79 -19.65
CA ALA A 168 -18.15 -16.93 -20.76
C ALA A 168 -18.93 -15.61 -21.01
N GLY A 169 -19.91 -15.67 -21.91
CA GLY A 169 -20.81 -14.56 -22.23
C GLY A 169 -20.37 -13.75 -23.44
N SER A 170 -20.84 -12.51 -23.51
CA SER A 170 -20.45 -11.53 -24.52
C SER A 170 -19.78 -10.32 -23.86
N PRO A 171 -19.12 -9.42 -24.61
CA PRO A 171 -18.53 -8.24 -24.00
C PRO A 171 -19.54 -7.30 -23.34
N GLU A 172 -20.79 -7.29 -23.80
CA GLU A 172 -21.88 -6.52 -23.19
C GLU A 172 -22.47 -7.21 -21.96
N ASN A 173 -22.46 -8.55 -21.97
CA ASN A 173 -23.04 -9.39 -20.92
C ASN A 173 -22.05 -10.50 -20.51
N PRO A 174 -20.94 -10.15 -19.84
CA PRO A 174 -19.94 -11.12 -19.43
C PRO A 174 -20.45 -11.99 -18.27
N LEU A 175 -20.03 -13.25 -18.26
CA LEU A 175 -20.28 -14.20 -17.18
C LEU A 175 -18.97 -14.58 -16.50
N TRP A 176 -18.96 -14.46 -15.17
CA TRP A 176 -17.87 -14.93 -14.32
C TRP A 176 -18.23 -16.29 -13.71
N ALA A 177 -17.25 -16.91 -13.04
CA ALA A 177 -17.43 -18.25 -12.48
C ALA A 177 -18.44 -18.31 -11.32
N GLY A 178 -18.90 -17.16 -10.80
CA GLY A 178 -19.87 -17.10 -9.70
C GLY A 178 -19.34 -17.76 -8.44
N ASP A 179 -20.20 -18.53 -7.77
CA ASP A 179 -19.87 -19.20 -6.51
C ASP A 179 -18.80 -20.30 -6.66
N ASN A 180 -18.52 -20.74 -7.89
CA ASN A 180 -17.43 -21.69 -8.16
C ASN A 180 -16.05 -21.07 -7.97
N THR A 181 -15.94 -19.73 -7.91
CA THR A 181 -14.66 -19.06 -7.69
C THR A 181 -14.83 -17.90 -6.72
N GLN A 182 -14.23 -18.06 -5.55
CA GLN A 182 -14.27 -17.07 -4.48
C GLN A 182 -12.90 -16.38 -4.36
N TYR A 183 -12.93 -15.06 -4.21
CA TYR A 183 -11.74 -14.24 -4.01
C TYR A 183 -11.71 -13.76 -2.56
N LYS A 184 -10.71 -14.20 -1.80
CA LYS A 184 -10.62 -13.97 -0.36
C LYS A 184 -9.63 -12.86 -0.04
N PHE A 185 -10.02 -11.88 0.76
CA PHE A 185 -9.17 -10.79 1.18
C PHE A 185 -9.09 -10.78 2.70
N ASP A 186 -7.88 -10.65 3.23
CA ASP A 186 -7.72 -10.44 4.66
C ASP A 186 -8.22 -9.03 5.04
N VAL A 187 -9.17 -8.96 5.97
CA VAL A 187 -9.75 -7.70 6.44
C VAL A 187 -8.93 -7.19 7.60
N SER A 188 -8.29 -6.05 7.38
CA SER A 188 -7.50 -5.35 8.40
C SER A 188 -8.14 -4.03 8.86
N ARG A 189 -9.16 -3.54 8.13
CA ARG A 189 -9.86 -2.27 8.39
C ARG A 189 -11.20 -2.23 7.64
N VAL A 190 -12.11 -1.34 8.05
CA VAL A 190 -13.23 -0.94 7.20
C VAL A 190 -12.68 -0.16 6.02
N THR A 191 -12.89 -0.69 4.82
CA THR A 191 -12.59 0.00 3.57
C THR A 191 -13.57 -0.45 2.51
N GLU A 192 -13.75 0.41 1.52
CA GLU A 192 -14.49 0.09 0.31
C GLU A 192 -13.74 -0.96 -0.53
N LEU A 193 -14.49 -1.83 -1.20
CA LEU A 193 -14.03 -2.68 -2.29
C LEU A 193 -14.34 -1.97 -3.61
N ALA A 194 -13.32 -1.69 -4.42
CA ALA A 194 -13.50 -1.15 -5.76
C ALA A 194 -13.34 -2.26 -6.81
N VAL A 195 -14.22 -2.26 -7.80
CA VAL A 195 -14.22 -3.23 -8.91
C VAL A 195 -14.13 -2.45 -10.21
N HIS A 196 -12.93 -2.41 -10.79
CA HIS A 196 -12.67 -1.73 -12.05
C HIS A 196 -12.85 -2.72 -13.21
N LEU A 197 -13.58 -2.32 -14.24
CA LEU A 197 -13.88 -3.15 -15.40
C LEU A 197 -13.03 -2.69 -16.59
N TYR A 198 -12.42 -3.65 -17.27
CA TYR A 198 -11.55 -3.40 -18.41
C TYR A 198 -11.83 -4.37 -19.55
N LEU A 199 -11.53 -3.94 -20.77
CA LEU A 199 -11.52 -4.76 -21.97
C LEU A 199 -10.13 -4.71 -22.60
N ARG A 200 -9.61 -5.86 -23.06
CA ARG A 200 -8.30 -5.88 -23.73
C ARG A 200 -8.34 -5.12 -25.05
N ASN A 201 -7.37 -4.23 -25.24
CA ASN A 201 -7.24 -3.48 -26.48
C ASN A 201 -6.54 -4.33 -27.56
N PRO A 202 -7.23 -4.69 -28.67
CA PRO A 202 -6.63 -5.50 -29.73
C PRO A 202 -5.50 -4.78 -30.47
N ASN A 203 -5.49 -3.44 -30.47
CA ASN A 203 -4.48 -2.63 -31.15
C ASN A 203 -3.26 -2.33 -30.27
N ALA A 204 -3.20 -2.85 -29.04
CA ALA A 204 -2.07 -2.63 -28.15
C ALA A 204 -0.78 -3.28 -28.73
N PRO A 205 0.36 -2.57 -28.75
CA PRO A 205 1.62 -3.14 -29.21
C PRO A 205 1.99 -4.41 -28.42
N PRO A 206 2.62 -5.42 -29.06
CA PRO A 206 3.14 -6.59 -28.36
C PRO A 206 4.04 -6.18 -27.18
N GLY A 207 3.82 -6.77 -26.00
CA GLY A 207 4.58 -6.43 -24.79
C GLY A 207 4.02 -5.28 -23.95
N SER A 208 2.95 -4.60 -24.39
CA SER A 208 2.31 -3.52 -23.62
C SER A 208 1.58 -3.99 -22.35
N GLY A 209 1.44 -5.30 -22.15
CA GLY A 209 0.73 -5.87 -21.00
C GLY A 209 -0.71 -5.38 -20.92
N ARG A 210 -1.14 -4.96 -19.73
CA ARG A 210 -2.48 -4.38 -19.46
C ARG A 210 -2.51 -2.85 -19.48
N SER A 211 -1.37 -2.19 -19.75
CA SER A 211 -1.23 -0.74 -19.61
C SER A 211 -2.07 0.06 -20.63
N GLN A 212 -2.46 -0.57 -21.74
CA GLN A 212 -3.29 0.03 -22.79
C GLN A 212 -4.68 -0.62 -22.91
N ASP A 213 -5.12 -1.35 -21.88
CA ASP A 213 -6.47 -1.92 -21.86
C ASP A 213 -7.52 -0.81 -21.68
N ILE A 214 -8.70 -1.02 -22.27
CA ILE A 214 -9.79 -0.05 -22.33
C ILE A 214 -10.57 -0.11 -21.02
N PHE A 215 -10.63 1.00 -20.29
CA PHE A 215 -11.46 1.13 -19.09
C PHE A 215 -12.95 1.22 -19.46
N LEU A 216 -13.78 0.37 -18.85
CA LEU A 216 -15.23 0.31 -19.06
C LEU A 216 -16.03 1.00 -17.94
N GLY A 217 -15.45 1.12 -16.75
CA GLY A 217 -16.09 1.74 -15.60
C GLY A 217 -15.68 1.11 -14.27
N VAL A 218 -16.23 1.62 -13.16
CA VAL A 218 -15.91 1.15 -11.81
C VAL A 218 -17.17 1.01 -10.96
N THR A 219 -17.21 -0.02 -10.13
CA THR A 219 -18.24 -0.24 -9.10
C THR A 219 -17.61 -0.18 -7.72
N ARG A 220 -18.27 0.47 -6.78
CA ARG A 220 -17.78 0.74 -5.44
C ARG A 220 -18.70 0.09 -4.42
N ILE A 221 -18.17 -0.74 -3.53
CA ILE A 221 -18.93 -1.54 -2.57
C ILE A 221 -18.45 -1.22 -1.17
N ASN A 222 -19.38 -0.93 -0.26
CA ASN A 222 -19.10 -0.87 1.17
C ASN A 222 -19.48 -2.21 1.80
N PRO A 223 -18.53 -3.15 2.04
CA PRO A 223 -18.87 -4.45 2.59
C PRO A 223 -19.28 -4.34 4.05
N ARG A 224 -20.18 -5.22 4.48
CA ARG A 224 -20.48 -5.42 5.89
C ARG A 224 -19.39 -6.24 6.56
N PHE A 225 -18.83 -5.73 7.66
CA PHE A 225 -17.78 -6.40 8.44
C PHE A 225 -18.24 -6.87 9.82
N GLU A 226 -19.54 -7.11 9.97
CA GLU A 226 -20.16 -7.67 11.17
C GLU A 226 -21.01 -8.88 10.77
N GLU A 227 -21.03 -9.91 11.61
CA GLU A 227 -21.90 -11.07 11.38
C GLU A 227 -23.37 -10.65 11.32
N LYS A 228 -24.15 -11.28 10.43
CA LYS A 228 -25.60 -11.09 10.37
C LYS A 228 -26.23 -11.60 11.66
N HIS A 229 -26.68 -10.68 12.51
CA HIS A 229 -27.47 -11.02 13.68
C HIS A 229 -28.93 -11.19 13.24
N LYS A 230 -29.59 -12.28 13.62
CA LYS A 230 -31.03 -12.40 13.38
C LYS A 230 -31.75 -11.51 14.39
N TYR A 231 -32.76 -10.76 13.93
CA TYR A 231 -33.65 -10.05 14.84
C TYR A 231 -34.34 -11.04 15.77
N VAL A 232 -34.13 -10.90 17.08
CA VAL A 232 -34.82 -11.67 18.11
C VAL A 232 -35.84 -10.72 18.74
N GLU A 233 -37.11 -11.05 18.57
CA GLU A 233 -38.20 -10.26 19.14
C GLU A 233 -38.25 -10.48 20.65
N ASP A 234 -38.19 -9.42 21.45
CA ASP A 234 -38.32 -9.53 22.90
C ASP A 234 -39.78 -9.82 23.26
N PRO A 235 -40.09 -10.99 23.87
CA PRO A 235 -41.47 -11.34 24.22
C PRO A 235 -42.08 -10.43 25.29
N LYS A 236 -41.28 -9.61 25.99
CA LYS A 236 -41.74 -8.69 27.05
C LYS A 236 -42.17 -7.31 26.54
N LEU A 237 -41.91 -6.98 25.27
CA LEU A 237 -42.25 -5.67 24.69
C LEU A 237 -43.69 -5.61 24.18
N GLY A 238 -44.34 -4.45 24.30
CA GLY A 238 -45.64 -4.18 23.71
C GLY A 238 -45.58 -4.16 22.17
N LYS A 239 -46.71 -4.41 21.49
CA LYS A 239 -46.79 -4.50 20.01
C LYS A 239 -46.18 -3.27 19.29
N LYS A 240 -46.44 -2.07 19.80
CA LYS A 240 -45.93 -0.82 19.24
C LYS A 240 -44.40 -0.67 19.42
N ASP A 241 -43.87 -1.15 20.54
CA ASP A 241 -42.43 -1.11 20.83
C ASP A 241 -41.67 -2.18 20.04
N LYS A 242 -42.31 -3.32 19.77
CA LYS A 242 -41.80 -4.36 18.86
C LYS A 242 -41.67 -3.85 17.43
N GLU A 243 -42.70 -3.20 16.89
CA GLU A 243 -42.66 -2.57 15.56
C GLU A 243 -41.57 -1.49 15.47
N LYS A 244 -41.42 -0.67 16.53
CA LYS A 244 -40.36 0.33 16.61
C LYS A 244 -38.96 -0.30 16.66
N ALA A 245 -38.76 -1.34 17.47
CA ALA A 245 -37.49 -2.06 17.58
C ALA A 245 -37.12 -2.79 16.27
N ALA A 246 -38.10 -3.37 15.57
CA ALA A 246 -37.90 -3.98 14.27
C ALA A 246 -37.52 -2.95 13.19
N ALA A 247 -38.17 -1.78 13.18
CA ALA A 247 -37.83 -0.69 12.28
C ALA A 247 -36.43 -0.11 12.56
N GLU A 248 -36.06 0.03 13.83
CA GLU A 248 -34.72 0.47 14.24
C GLU A 248 -33.64 -0.54 13.87
N PHE A 249 -33.90 -1.83 14.05
CA PHE A 249 -33.04 -2.91 13.58
C PHE A 249 -32.87 -2.88 12.05
N ALA A 250 -33.95 -2.74 11.29
CA ALA A 250 -33.89 -2.62 9.83
C ALA A 250 -33.12 -1.39 9.36
N ARG A 251 -33.30 -0.24 10.04
CA ARG A 251 -32.54 0.99 9.75
C ARG A 251 -31.05 0.79 10.03
N ARG A 252 -30.69 0.15 11.14
CA ARG A 252 -29.30 -0.18 11.47
C ARG A 252 -28.70 -1.11 10.41
N GLU A 253 -29.38 -2.19 10.06
CA GLU A 253 -28.95 -3.13 9.02
C GLU A 253 -28.68 -2.45 7.67
N SER A 254 -29.51 -1.49 7.26
CA SER A 254 -29.31 -0.73 6.01
C SER A 254 -28.04 0.13 5.99
N THR A 255 -27.51 0.48 7.16
CA THR A 255 -26.27 1.29 7.30
C THR A 255 -25.00 0.45 7.45
N LEU A 256 -25.11 -0.86 7.63
CA LEU A 256 -23.97 -1.75 7.90
C LEU A 256 -23.23 -2.23 6.64
N GLY A 257 -23.69 -1.83 5.45
CA GLY A 257 -23.07 -2.18 4.18
C GLY A 257 -23.64 -3.47 3.55
N GLN A 258 -23.10 -3.83 2.38
CA GLN A 258 -23.56 -4.94 1.57
C GLN A 258 -23.15 -6.29 2.18
N SER A 259 -24.04 -7.28 2.11
CA SER A 259 -23.76 -8.68 2.43
C SER A 259 -24.61 -9.61 1.55
N GLY A 260 -23.94 -10.44 0.75
CA GLY A 260 -24.53 -11.30 -0.26
C GLY A 260 -24.46 -10.70 -1.68
N PRO A 261 -25.05 -11.40 -2.67
CA PRO A 261 -25.05 -10.99 -4.06
C PRO A 261 -26.05 -9.86 -4.35
N GLU A 262 -25.57 -8.75 -4.91
CA GLU A 262 -26.36 -7.57 -5.27
C GLU A 262 -26.01 -7.07 -6.67
N TRP A 263 -26.98 -6.48 -7.37
CA TRP A 263 -26.75 -5.76 -8.64
C TRP A 263 -26.35 -4.32 -8.36
N LEU A 264 -25.26 -3.88 -8.96
CA LEU A 264 -24.69 -2.56 -8.76
C LEU A 264 -24.46 -1.88 -10.11
N ASP A 265 -24.80 -0.59 -10.20
CA ASP A 265 -24.59 0.19 -11.41
C ASP A 265 -23.11 0.55 -11.60
N VAL A 266 -22.64 0.49 -12.84
CA VAL A 266 -21.27 0.84 -13.19
C VAL A 266 -21.12 2.34 -13.30
N GLN A 267 -20.26 2.94 -12.47
CA GLN A 267 -19.93 4.35 -12.52
C GLN A 267 -18.90 4.64 -13.61
N TYR A 268 -18.97 5.83 -14.22
CA TYR A 268 -18.10 6.25 -15.33
C TYR A 268 -18.14 5.28 -16.52
N GLY A 269 -19.28 4.62 -16.70
CA GLY A 269 -19.50 3.56 -17.67
C GLY A 269 -20.99 3.34 -17.91
N THR A 270 -21.33 2.17 -18.46
CA THR A 270 -22.71 1.77 -18.74
C THR A 270 -22.96 0.36 -18.23
N GLY A 271 -24.22 0.07 -17.90
CA GLY A 271 -24.64 -1.25 -17.44
C GLY A 271 -24.48 -1.44 -15.93
N ARG A 272 -24.64 -2.69 -15.50
CA ARG A 272 -24.63 -3.12 -14.11
C ARG A 272 -23.90 -4.44 -13.94
N ILE A 273 -23.39 -4.71 -12.74
CA ILE A 273 -22.68 -5.94 -12.40
C ILE A 273 -23.25 -6.55 -11.12
N ARG A 274 -23.34 -7.88 -11.08
CA ARG A 274 -23.79 -8.64 -9.93
C ARG A 274 -22.60 -9.19 -9.14
N ILE A 275 -22.44 -8.73 -7.91
CA ILE A 275 -21.29 -9.03 -7.05
C ILE A 275 -21.77 -9.49 -5.68
N GLY A 276 -21.23 -10.62 -5.20
CA GLY A 276 -21.42 -11.11 -3.84
C GLY A 276 -20.26 -10.72 -2.92
N VAL A 277 -20.59 -10.26 -1.71
CA VAL A 277 -19.61 -10.00 -0.65
C VAL A 277 -20.04 -10.66 0.66
N GLU A 278 -19.14 -11.39 1.31
CA GLU A 278 -19.40 -12.05 2.60
C GLU A 278 -18.19 -11.88 3.51
N TYR A 279 -18.42 -11.47 4.76
CA TYR A 279 -17.36 -11.35 5.76
C TYR A 279 -17.45 -12.50 6.75
N VAL A 280 -16.33 -13.18 6.95
CA VAL A 280 -16.18 -14.27 7.92
C VAL A 280 -15.14 -13.84 8.96
N GLU A 281 -15.57 -13.70 10.21
CA GLU A 281 -14.67 -13.39 11.32
C GLU A 281 -13.67 -14.53 11.54
N ASN A 282 -12.39 -14.20 11.71
CA ASN A 282 -11.35 -15.20 11.93
C ASN A 282 -11.34 -15.63 13.40
N ARG A 283 -12.05 -16.72 13.70
CA ARG A 283 -12.17 -17.27 15.08
C ARG A 283 -11.01 -18.20 15.47
N THR A 284 -9.96 -18.37 14.65
CA THR A 284 -8.95 -19.44 14.82
C THR A 284 -7.48 -18.99 14.83
N ARG A 285 -6.75 -19.56 15.81
CA ARG A 285 -5.30 -19.82 16.03
C ARG A 285 -4.27 -18.76 15.59
N ALA A 286 -3.29 -18.49 16.46
CA ALA A 286 -2.13 -17.65 16.16
C ALA A 286 -1.40 -18.12 14.88
N LEU A 287 -1.12 -17.17 13.97
CA LEU A 287 -0.42 -17.42 12.71
C LEU A 287 0.98 -18.02 12.96
N LYS A 288 1.40 -18.88 12.04
CA LYS A 288 2.72 -19.51 12.00
C LYS A 288 3.34 -19.34 10.62
N ILE A 289 4.64 -19.59 10.55
CA ILE A 289 5.36 -19.55 9.27
C ILE A 289 4.80 -20.59 8.27
N ASP A 290 4.32 -21.73 8.76
CA ASP A 290 3.73 -22.80 7.95
C ASP A 290 2.41 -22.39 7.26
N ASP A 291 1.78 -21.29 7.67
CA ASP A 291 0.59 -20.74 7.01
C ASP A 291 0.93 -20.00 5.70
N PHE A 292 2.24 -19.89 5.37
CA PHE A 292 2.76 -19.16 4.22
C PHE A 292 3.64 -20.05 3.33
N ASP A 293 3.46 -19.95 2.03
CA ASP A 293 4.41 -20.45 1.04
C ASP A 293 5.47 -19.37 0.78
N LEU A 294 6.74 -19.71 0.99
CA LEU A 294 7.87 -18.79 0.75
C LEU A 294 8.23 -18.82 -0.73
N LEU A 295 8.16 -17.66 -1.41
CA LEU A 295 8.28 -17.61 -2.87
C LEU A 295 9.64 -17.10 -3.33
N LYS A 296 10.04 -15.89 -2.90
CA LYS A 296 11.31 -15.26 -3.32
C LYS A 296 11.88 -14.40 -2.21
N VAL A 297 13.21 -14.26 -2.17
CA VAL A 297 13.85 -13.22 -1.36
C VAL A 297 13.80 -11.91 -2.15
N VAL A 298 13.27 -10.85 -1.54
CA VAL A 298 13.09 -9.55 -2.21
C VAL A 298 13.94 -8.45 -1.59
N GLY A 299 14.56 -8.71 -0.44
CA GLY A 299 15.51 -7.80 0.17
C GLY A 299 16.27 -8.44 1.33
N LYS A 300 17.44 -7.89 1.64
CA LYS A 300 18.27 -8.28 2.79
C LYS A 300 18.91 -7.03 3.37
N GLY A 301 18.78 -6.84 4.68
CA GLY A 301 19.34 -5.71 5.39
C GLY A 301 19.95 -6.11 6.74
N SER A 302 20.41 -5.10 7.49
CA SER A 302 20.98 -5.26 8.83
C SER A 302 20.04 -5.95 9.82
N PHE A 303 18.73 -5.75 9.66
CA PHE A 303 17.69 -6.29 10.54
C PHE A 303 17.16 -7.66 10.12
N GLY A 304 17.55 -8.17 8.94
CA GLY A 304 17.18 -9.51 8.48
C GLY A 304 16.83 -9.60 7.00
N LYS A 305 16.03 -10.62 6.68
CA LYS A 305 15.65 -10.98 5.31
C LYS A 305 14.18 -10.62 5.09
N VAL A 306 13.87 -10.10 3.91
CA VAL A 306 12.50 -9.84 3.45
C VAL A 306 12.18 -10.82 2.32
N MET A 307 11.07 -11.54 2.45
CA MET A 307 10.64 -12.54 1.48
C MET A 307 9.25 -12.21 0.95
N GLN A 308 9.05 -12.39 -0.36
CA GLN A 308 7.71 -12.49 -0.93
C GLN A 308 7.13 -13.83 -0.49
N VAL A 309 5.94 -13.81 0.10
CA VAL A 309 5.24 -14.99 0.59
C VAL A 309 3.79 -15.01 0.14
N LYS A 310 3.21 -16.20 0.06
CA LYS A 310 1.80 -16.41 -0.27
C LYS A 310 1.08 -17.05 0.91
N LYS A 311 0.07 -16.39 1.47
CA LYS A 311 -0.73 -16.95 2.57
C LYS A 311 -1.63 -18.06 2.03
N LYS A 312 -1.64 -19.25 2.64
CA LYS A 312 -2.26 -20.46 2.09
C LYS A 312 -3.79 -20.41 2.01
N ASP A 313 -4.46 -19.81 2.98
CA ASP A 313 -5.92 -19.76 3.04
C ASP A 313 -6.55 -18.72 2.09
N THR A 314 -5.89 -17.57 1.93
CA THR A 314 -6.35 -16.46 1.07
C THR A 314 -5.64 -16.41 -0.28
N GLN A 315 -4.55 -17.17 -0.45
CA GLN A 315 -3.72 -17.20 -1.65
C GLN A 315 -3.10 -15.81 -1.99
N ARG A 316 -3.03 -14.91 -1.00
CA ARG A 316 -2.57 -13.54 -1.15
C ARG A 316 -1.07 -13.38 -0.96
N ILE A 317 -0.51 -12.44 -1.72
CA ILE A 317 0.92 -12.13 -1.71
C ILE A 317 1.22 -11.03 -0.69
N TYR A 318 2.25 -11.26 0.11
CA TYR A 318 2.73 -10.36 1.15
C TYR A 318 4.26 -10.26 1.14
N ALA A 319 4.79 -9.23 1.77
CA ALA A 319 6.20 -9.13 2.13
C ALA A 319 6.37 -9.54 3.59
N LEU A 320 7.15 -10.57 3.86
CA LEU A 320 7.44 -11.08 5.20
C LEU A 320 8.86 -10.71 5.59
N LYS A 321 8.99 -9.81 6.57
CA LYS A 321 10.27 -9.39 7.17
C LYS A 321 10.52 -10.22 8.43
N THR A 322 11.67 -10.88 8.48
CA THR A 322 12.07 -11.74 9.60
C THR A 322 13.18 -11.09 10.41
N ILE A 323 12.99 -11.01 11.74
CA ILE A 323 13.97 -10.44 12.68
C ILE A 323 14.30 -11.48 13.77
N ARG A 324 15.59 -11.63 14.13
CA ARG A 324 16.03 -12.60 15.14
C ARG A 324 15.89 -12.02 16.55
N LYS A 325 15.22 -12.74 17.46
CA LYS A 325 15.01 -12.31 18.85
C LYS A 325 16.33 -12.11 19.60
N ALA A 326 17.29 -13.02 19.44
CA ALA A 326 18.60 -12.93 20.07
C ALA A 326 19.34 -11.62 19.72
N HIS A 327 19.17 -11.12 18.49
CA HIS A 327 19.78 -9.87 18.04
C HIS A 327 19.12 -8.64 18.68
N ILE A 328 17.79 -8.68 18.86
CA ILE A 328 17.04 -7.61 19.54
C ILE A 328 17.43 -7.54 21.02
N ILE A 329 17.52 -8.70 21.68
CA ILE A 329 17.90 -8.77 23.10
C ILE A 329 19.34 -8.27 23.30
N SER A 330 20.29 -8.70 22.47
CA SER A 330 21.71 -8.29 22.63
C SER A 330 21.91 -6.79 22.45
N ARG A 331 21.00 -6.11 21.75
CA ARG A 331 20.98 -4.65 21.57
C ARG A 331 20.11 -3.90 22.58
N SER A 332 19.40 -4.61 23.47
CA SER A 332 18.41 -4.04 24.38
C SER A 332 17.29 -3.27 23.67
N GLU A 333 16.85 -3.75 22.50
CA GLU A 333 15.88 -3.07 21.62
C GLU A 333 14.45 -3.63 21.73
N VAL A 334 14.16 -4.52 22.69
CA VAL A 334 12.86 -5.21 22.78
C VAL A 334 11.68 -4.25 22.88
N ALA A 335 11.75 -3.29 23.81
CA ALA A 335 10.68 -2.30 23.99
C ALA A 335 10.47 -1.45 22.73
N HIS A 336 11.55 -1.09 22.05
CA HIS A 336 11.51 -0.34 20.80
C HIS A 336 10.86 -1.15 19.67
N THR A 337 11.20 -2.43 19.51
CA THR A 337 10.56 -3.31 18.51
C THR A 337 9.07 -3.53 18.78
N LEU A 338 8.65 -3.67 20.03
CA LEU A 338 7.23 -3.80 20.40
C LEU A 338 6.45 -2.50 20.14
N ALA A 339 7.06 -1.35 20.43
CA ALA A 339 6.50 -0.05 20.14
C ALA A 339 6.41 0.21 18.61
N GLU A 340 7.42 -0.21 17.82
CA GLU A 340 7.42 -0.11 16.36
C GLU A 340 6.22 -0.86 15.78
N ARG A 341 6.04 -2.12 16.20
CA ARG A 341 4.87 -2.93 15.86
C ARG A 341 3.55 -2.23 16.24
N SER A 342 3.49 -1.61 17.42
CA SER A 342 2.32 -0.88 17.89
C SER A 342 1.99 0.32 17.00
N VAL A 343 2.97 1.13 16.64
CA VAL A 343 2.75 2.31 15.79
C VAL A 343 2.38 1.91 14.37
N LEU A 344 3.12 0.98 13.76
CA LEU A 344 2.83 0.46 12.41
C LEU A 344 1.42 -0.11 12.29
N SER A 345 0.91 -0.67 13.38
CA SER A 345 -0.45 -1.19 13.41
C SER A 345 -1.55 -0.11 13.35
N GLN A 346 -1.26 1.08 13.84
CA GLN A 346 -2.20 2.21 13.91
C GLN A 346 -2.13 3.11 12.68
N ILE A 347 -0.99 3.14 11.99
CA ILE A 347 -0.79 3.98 10.81
C ILE A 347 -1.82 3.64 9.71
N ASN A 348 -2.48 4.70 9.23
CA ASN A 348 -3.37 4.66 8.09
C ASN A 348 -3.01 5.79 7.12
N ASN A 349 -2.05 5.51 6.24
CA ASN A 349 -1.62 6.44 5.21
C ASN A 349 -1.47 5.72 3.86
N PRO A 350 -1.96 6.30 2.75
CA PRO A 350 -1.84 5.69 1.43
C PRO A 350 -0.37 5.49 0.99
N PHE A 351 0.55 6.32 1.48
CA PHE A 351 1.95 6.36 1.07
C PHE A 351 2.91 5.66 2.04
N ILE A 352 2.37 4.89 2.99
CA ILE A 352 3.15 4.02 3.88
C ILE A 352 2.72 2.56 3.62
N VAL A 353 3.70 1.64 3.56
CA VAL A 353 3.43 0.21 3.43
C VAL A 353 2.68 -0.28 4.68
N PRO A 354 1.44 -0.78 4.54
CA PRO A 354 0.65 -1.18 5.68
C PRO A 354 1.12 -2.51 6.27
N LEU A 355 1.19 -2.55 7.60
CA LEU A 355 1.30 -3.77 8.38
C LEU A 355 -0.04 -4.53 8.37
N LYS A 356 0.02 -5.82 8.01
CA LYS A 356 -1.14 -6.71 7.95
C LYS A 356 -1.19 -7.63 9.17
N PHE A 357 -0.09 -8.32 9.46
CA PHE A 357 0.01 -9.24 10.59
C PHE A 357 1.39 -9.19 11.23
N THR A 358 1.50 -9.58 12.50
CA THR A 358 2.76 -10.01 13.09
C THR A 358 2.55 -11.31 13.86
N PHE A 359 3.55 -12.17 13.81
CA PHE A 359 3.58 -13.41 14.57
C PHE A 359 5.04 -13.74 14.93
N GLN A 360 5.24 -14.75 15.76
CA GLN A 360 6.56 -15.12 16.25
C GLN A 360 6.74 -16.64 16.28
N SER A 361 8.00 -17.05 16.16
CA SER A 361 8.47 -18.40 16.49
C SER A 361 9.33 -18.31 17.76
N PRO A 362 9.86 -19.43 18.27
CA PRO A 362 10.80 -19.39 19.40
C PRO A 362 11.98 -18.45 19.15
N ASP A 363 12.53 -18.38 17.94
CA ASP A 363 13.78 -17.64 17.71
C ASP A 363 13.60 -16.32 16.94
N LYS A 364 12.43 -16.11 16.35
CA LYS A 364 12.22 -15.01 15.39
C LYS A 364 10.88 -14.31 15.58
N LEU A 365 10.89 -13.05 15.16
CA LEU A 365 9.74 -12.19 15.00
C LEU A 365 9.48 -11.98 13.50
N TYR A 366 8.21 -11.99 13.11
CA TYR A 366 7.79 -11.83 11.73
C TYR A 366 6.83 -10.64 11.60
N PHE A 367 7.13 -9.77 10.66
CA PHE A 367 6.23 -8.75 10.15
C PHE A 367 5.70 -9.16 8.78
N VAL A 368 4.37 -9.17 8.61
CA VAL A 368 3.72 -9.41 7.33
C VAL A 368 3.13 -8.10 6.84
N LEU A 369 3.75 -7.55 5.81
CA LEU A 369 3.46 -6.26 5.18
C LEU A 369 2.77 -6.47 3.83
N ALA A 370 2.05 -5.48 3.34
CA ALA A 370 1.60 -5.52 1.95
C ALA A 370 2.79 -5.59 0.99
N PHE A 371 2.70 -6.44 -0.03
CA PHE A 371 3.71 -6.54 -1.07
C PHE A 371 3.52 -5.42 -2.11
N VAL A 372 4.57 -4.66 -2.39
CA VAL A 372 4.58 -3.55 -3.35
C VAL A 372 5.57 -3.90 -4.46
N ASN A 373 5.10 -4.05 -5.69
CA ASN A 373 5.83 -4.73 -6.77
C ASN A 373 6.34 -3.82 -7.90
N GLY A 374 6.20 -2.49 -7.76
CA GLY A 374 6.76 -1.54 -8.74
C GLY A 374 8.26 -1.26 -8.55
N GLY A 375 8.90 -1.85 -7.54
CA GLY A 375 10.34 -1.72 -7.25
C GLY A 375 10.71 -0.47 -6.48
N GLU A 376 12.00 -0.34 -6.18
CA GLU A 376 12.57 0.79 -5.43
C GLU A 376 12.67 2.05 -6.29
N LEU A 377 12.42 3.22 -5.69
CA LEU A 377 12.58 4.52 -6.33
C LEU A 377 14.02 4.70 -6.84
N PHE A 378 14.99 4.17 -6.10
CA PHE A 378 16.40 4.14 -6.48
C PHE A 378 16.62 3.55 -7.88
N HIS A 379 16.04 2.38 -8.17
CA HIS A 379 16.19 1.72 -9.47
C HIS A 379 15.67 2.60 -10.61
N HIS A 380 14.51 3.23 -10.41
CA HIS A 380 13.91 4.14 -11.40
C HIS A 380 14.74 5.40 -11.59
N LEU A 381 15.24 5.99 -10.50
CA LEU A 381 16.07 7.19 -10.55
C LEU A 381 17.40 6.91 -11.27
N GLN A 382 18.04 5.78 -11.00
CA GLN A 382 19.26 5.38 -11.70
C GLN A 382 19.04 5.19 -13.20
N LYS A 383 17.93 4.55 -13.57
CA LYS A 383 17.59 4.29 -14.98
C LYS A 383 17.35 5.57 -15.77
N GLU A 384 16.71 6.56 -15.15
CA GLU A 384 16.34 7.84 -15.79
C GLU A 384 17.39 8.95 -15.56
N SER A 385 18.42 8.69 -14.74
CA SER A 385 19.42 9.64 -14.24
C SER A 385 18.89 10.77 -13.37
N ARG A 386 17.71 11.32 -13.67
CA ARG A 386 16.95 12.28 -12.84
C ARG A 386 15.47 12.23 -13.22
N PHE A 387 14.60 12.72 -12.35
CA PHE A 387 13.19 12.90 -12.64
C PHE A 387 12.89 14.34 -13.08
N ASP A 388 11.81 14.49 -13.84
CA ASP A 388 11.28 15.81 -14.17
C ASP A 388 10.67 16.49 -12.94
N ILE A 389 10.51 17.81 -13.03
CA ILE A 389 10.01 18.64 -11.94
C ILE A 389 8.62 18.24 -11.43
N ASN A 390 7.73 17.78 -12.30
CA ASN A 390 6.36 17.44 -11.91
C ASN A 390 6.34 16.11 -11.17
N ARG A 391 7.10 15.11 -11.65
CA ARG A 391 7.29 13.83 -10.96
C ARG A 391 7.96 14.02 -9.59
N SER A 392 9.05 14.79 -9.53
CA SER A 392 9.74 15.12 -8.28
C SER A 392 8.82 15.86 -7.29
N ARG A 393 8.02 16.82 -7.77
CA ARG A 393 7.02 17.53 -6.93
C ARG A 393 5.97 16.56 -6.38
N PHE A 394 5.43 15.71 -7.24
CA PHE A 394 4.40 14.74 -6.88
C PHE A 394 4.91 13.77 -5.80
N TYR A 395 6.06 13.15 -6.03
CA TYR A 395 6.71 12.25 -5.08
C TYR A 395 7.08 12.92 -3.76
N THR A 396 7.60 14.14 -3.80
CA THR A 396 7.89 14.91 -2.58
C THR A 396 6.62 15.21 -1.78
N ALA A 397 5.50 15.49 -2.46
CA ALA A 397 4.22 15.74 -1.80
C ALA A 397 3.65 14.48 -1.11
N GLU A 398 3.77 13.31 -1.74
CA GLU A 398 3.37 12.03 -1.13
C GLU A 398 4.23 11.69 0.09
N LEU A 399 5.55 11.86 -0.02
CA LEU A 399 6.50 11.64 1.07
C LEU A 399 6.26 12.61 2.23
N LEU A 400 5.97 13.88 1.95
CA LEU A 400 5.61 14.86 2.96
C LEU A 400 4.37 14.42 3.75
N CYS A 401 3.35 13.86 3.07
CA CYS A 401 2.15 13.33 3.74
C CYS A 401 2.44 12.06 4.55
N ALA A 402 3.38 11.21 4.11
CA ALA A 402 3.83 10.05 4.88
C ALA A 402 4.55 10.49 6.16
N LEU A 403 5.53 11.39 6.05
CA LEU A 403 6.31 11.90 7.18
C LEU A 403 5.44 12.65 8.18
N GLU A 404 4.54 13.52 7.72
CA GLU A 404 3.59 14.23 8.59
C GLU A 404 2.73 13.25 9.40
N CYS A 405 2.29 12.15 8.78
CA CYS A 405 1.55 11.10 9.47
C CYS A 405 2.39 10.45 10.58
N LEU A 406 3.66 10.10 10.29
CA LEU A 406 4.57 9.54 11.29
C LEU A 406 4.84 10.52 12.44
N HIS A 407 5.08 11.78 12.12
CA HIS A 407 5.32 12.85 13.10
C HIS A 407 4.10 13.06 14.01
N GLY A 408 2.89 12.91 13.47
CA GLY A 408 1.63 12.92 14.24
C GLY A 408 1.49 11.73 15.21
N PHE A 409 2.16 10.61 14.94
CA PHE A 409 2.31 9.48 15.87
C PHE A 409 3.58 9.57 16.74
N ASN A 410 4.23 10.73 16.80
CA ASN A 410 5.50 10.95 17.52
C ASN A 410 6.63 10.01 17.08
N VAL A 411 6.68 9.72 15.79
CA VAL A 411 7.74 8.90 15.17
C VAL A 411 8.61 9.75 14.28
N ILE A 412 9.93 9.69 14.49
CA ILE A 412 10.94 10.23 13.57
C ILE A 412 11.43 9.08 12.70
N TYR A 413 11.42 9.24 11.38
CA TYR A 413 11.73 8.18 10.43
C TYR A 413 13.23 7.92 10.29
N ARG A 414 14.04 8.97 10.15
CA ARG A 414 15.53 9.01 10.17
C ARG A 414 16.29 8.28 9.06
N ASP A 415 15.61 7.53 8.18
CA ASP A 415 16.27 6.78 7.10
C ASP A 415 15.57 7.00 5.75
N LEU A 416 15.19 8.26 5.45
CA LEU A 416 14.59 8.60 4.17
C LEU A 416 15.65 8.65 3.07
N LYS A 417 15.56 7.69 2.15
CA LYS A 417 16.42 7.52 0.98
C LYS A 417 15.68 6.74 -0.13
N PRO A 418 16.11 6.83 -1.40
CA PRO A 418 15.42 6.20 -2.53
C PRO A 418 15.22 4.67 -2.41
N GLU A 419 16.08 3.97 -1.69
CA GLU A 419 16.02 2.51 -1.49
C GLU A 419 14.88 2.09 -0.56
N ASN A 420 14.50 2.96 0.38
CA ASN A 420 13.42 2.69 1.32
C ASN A 420 12.04 3.16 0.80
N ILE A 421 11.98 3.58 -0.46
CA ILE A 421 10.79 4.12 -1.10
C ILE A 421 10.43 3.19 -2.25
N LEU A 422 9.30 2.51 -2.15
CA LEU A 422 8.79 1.65 -3.21
C LEU A 422 7.79 2.41 -4.07
N LEU A 423 7.67 2.02 -5.34
CA LEU A 423 6.54 2.41 -6.18
C LEU A 423 5.54 1.25 -6.25
N ASP A 424 4.25 1.55 -6.13
CA ASP A 424 3.22 0.56 -6.44
C ASP A 424 2.98 0.44 -7.95
N TYR A 425 2.20 -0.55 -8.35
CA TYR A 425 1.90 -0.84 -9.76
C TYR A 425 1.23 0.36 -10.49
N SER A 426 0.61 1.29 -9.76
CA SER A 426 0.00 2.50 -10.32
C SER A 426 0.93 3.71 -10.31
N GLY A 427 2.12 3.59 -9.72
CA GLY A 427 3.15 4.63 -9.71
C GLY A 427 3.16 5.54 -8.48
N HIS A 428 2.34 5.26 -7.47
CA HIS A 428 2.37 5.99 -6.19
C HIS A 428 3.48 5.46 -5.29
N ILE A 429 3.99 6.32 -4.42
CA ILE A 429 4.98 5.95 -3.42
C ILE A 429 4.37 5.12 -2.30
N ALA A 430 5.15 4.16 -1.81
CA ALA A 430 4.95 3.49 -0.53
C ALA A 430 6.27 3.46 0.26
N LEU A 431 6.35 4.23 1.33
CA LEU A 431 7.46 4.24 2.27
C LEU A 431 7.51 2.91 3.04
N CYS A 432 8.68 2.28 3.06
CA CYS A 432 8.92 1.02 3.76
C CYS A 432 10.08 1.13 4.77
N ASP A 433 10.43 0.02 5.39
CA ASP A 433 11.52 -0.14 6.37
C ASP A 433 11.57 0.88 7.54
N PHE A 434 11.05 0.48 8.69
CA PHE A 434 10.95 1.30 9.91
C PHE A 434 12.03 0.97 10.96
N GLY A 435 13.03 0.15 10.60
CA GLY A 435 14.03 -0.37 11.54
C GLY A 435 14.92 0.69 12.19
N LEU A 436 14.99 1.90 11.63
CA LEU A 436 15.72 3.04 12.19
C LEU A 436 14.81 4.13 12.75
N CYS A 437 13.50 3.90 12.87
CA CYS A 437 12.60 4.89 13.45
C CYS A 437 12.91 5.17 14.92
N LYS A 438 12.65 6.39 15.38
CA LYS A 438 12.63 6.73 16.81
C LYS A 438 11.19 7.01 17.21
N LEU A 439 10.72 6.35 18.25
CA LEU A 439 9.33 6.39 18.73
C LEU A 439 9.23 7.26 19.98
N ASP A 440 8.01 7.65 20.34
CA ASP A 440 7.67 8.46 21.51
C ASP A 440 8.43 9.79 21.58
N MET A 441 8.72 10.38 20.42
CA MET A 441 9.38 11.68 20.30
C MET A 441 8.33 12.79 20.28
N LYS A 442 7.98 13.34 21.45
CA LYS A 442 7.14 14.54 21.55
C LYS A 442 7.91 15.76 21.05
N ASP A 443 7.23 16.89 20.88
CA ASP A 443 7.82 18.04 20.19
C ASP A 443 9.01 18.66 20.93
N GLU A 444 9.05 18.55 22.26
CA GLU A 444 10.18 19.01 23.10
C GLU A 444 11.30 17.96 23.23
N ASP A 445 11.01 16.71 22.89
CA ASP A 445 11.94 15.60 23.10
C ASP A 445 13.09 15.66 22.09
N ARG A 446 14.30 15.38 22.58
CA ARG A 446 15.50 15.27 21.76
C ARG A 446 16.14 13.90 21.91
N THR A 447 16.68 13.40 20.82
CA THR A 447 17.46 12.16 20.80
C THR A 447 18.87 12.44 20.27
N ASN A 448 19.85 11.66 20.74
CA ASN A 448 21.27 11.81 20.40
C ASN A 448 21.81 10.59 19.61
N THR A 449 20.93 9.67 19.19
CA THR A 449 21.37 8.47 18.49
C THR A 449 21.87 8.82 17.08
N PHE A 450 23.15 8.60 16.83
CA PHE A 450 23.73 8.74 15.50
C PHE A 450 23.36 7.55 14.61
N CYS A 451 22.57 7.79 13.55
CA CYS A 451 22.12 6.78 12.59
C CYS A 451 21.69 7.44 11.27
N GLY A 452 21.53 6.63 10.22
CA GLY A 452 21.14 7.07 8.88
C GLY A 452 22.26 6.89 7.86
N THR A 453 21.94 7.07 6.58
CA THR A 453 22.91 6.99 5.49
C THR A 453 23.68 8.32 5.38
N PRO A 454 25.03 8.30 5.31
CA PRO A 454 25.89 9.50 5.37
C PRO A 454 25.45 10.68 4.49
N GLU A 455 25.02 10.41 3.26
CA GLU A 455 24.60 11.40 2.26
C GLU A 455 23.34 12.19 2.64
N TYR A 456 22.52 11.64 3.55
CA TYR A 456 21.24 12.18 3.97
C TYR A 456 21.30 12.76 5.39
N LEU A 457 22.43 12.63 6.10
CA LEU A 457 22.55 13.09 7.48
C LEU A 457 22.39 14.60 7.60
N ALA A 458 21.59 15.01 8.58
CA ALA A 458 21.42 16.42 8.93
C ALA A 458 22.64 16.94 9.71
N PRO A 459 23.00 18.24 9.59
CA PRO A 459 24.15 18.85 10.27
C PRO A 459 24.14 18.65 11.78
N GLU A 460 22.97 18.75 12.43
CA GLU A 460 22.83 18.58 13.87
C GLU A 460 23.20 17.16 14.35
N LEU A 461 22.96 16.12 13.54
CA LEU A 461 23.40 14.75 13.85
C LEU A 461 24.92 14.65 13.83
N LEU A 462 25.57 15.24 12.81
CA LEU A 462 27.04 15.24 12.67
C LEU A 462 27.73 15.99 13.82
N LEU A 463 27.10 17.05 14.30
CA LEU A 463 27.59 17.85 15.43
C LEU A 463 27.30 17.22 16.79
N GLY A 464 26.61 16.06 16.85
CA GLY A 464 26.19 15.42 18.10
C GLY A 464 25.19 16.28 18.90
N GLN A 465 24.53 17.23 18.25
CA GLN A 465 23.48 18.04 18.86
C GLN A 465 22.21 17.20 18.91
N GLY A 466 21.56 17.12 20.06
CA GLY A 466 20.30 16.41 20.16
C GLY A 466 19.27 16.96 19.19
N TYR A 467 18.57 16.07 18.49
CA TYR A 467 17.72 16.41 17.36
C TYR A 467 16.25 15.98 17.56
N THR A 468 15.36 16.62 16.81
CA THR A 468 13.90 16.42 16.83
C THR A 468 13.40 15.92 15.47
N LYS A 469 12.08 15.95 15.25
CA LYS A 469 11.42 15.59 13.98
C LYS A 469 11.94 16.36 12.75
N THR A 470 12.58 17.52 12.94
CA THR A 470 13.08 18.39 11.84
C THR A 470 14.17 17.76 10.98
N VAL A 471 14.81 16.68 11.43
CA VAL A 471 15.81 15.94 10.64
C VAL A 471 15.18 15.27 9.43
N ASP A 472 13.91 14.85 9.51
CA ASP A 472 13.21 14.26 8.38
C ASP A 472 12.88 15.30 7.30
N TRP A 473 12.78 16.59 7.66
CA TRP A 473 12.61 17.67 6.68
C TRP A 473 13.90 17.99 5.94
N TRP A 474 15.05 17.84 6.61
CA TRP A 474 16.35 17.90 5.93
C TRP A 474 16.48 16.77 4.92
N THR A 475 16.21 15.53 5.32
CA THR A 475 16.30 14.36 4.42
C THR A 475 15.33 14.47 3.25
N LEU A 476 14.11 15.00 3.47
CA LEU A 476 13.16 15.29 2.39
C LEU A 476 13.75 16.29 1.37
N GLY A 477 14.46 17.32 1.85
CA GLY A 477 15.16 18.28 1.00
C GLY A 477 16.32 17.65 0.21
N VAL A 478 17.11 16.78 0.85
CA VAL A 478 18.20 16.04 0.19
C VAL A 478 17.65 15.16 -0.93
N LEU A 479 16.58 14.42 -0.66
CA LEU A 479 15.94 13.52 -1.62
C LEU A 479 15.29 14.30 -2.78
N LEU A 480 14.63 15.44 -2.52
CA LEU A 480 14.13 16.29 -3.60
C LEU A 480 15.26 16.79 -4.50
N TYR A 481 16.39 17.21 -3.91
CA TYR A 481 17.55 17.64 -4.67
C TYR A 481 18.08 16.50 -5.56
N GLU A 482 18.22 15.31 -5.00
CA GLU A 482 18.69 14.13 -5.73
C GLU A 482 17.73 13.73 -6.86
N MET A 483 16.41 13.73 -6.63
CA MET A 483 15.44 13.44 -7.69
C MET A 483 15.55 14.44 -8.84
N LEU A 484 15.83 15.72 -8.56
CA LEU A 484 15.97 16.75 -9.60
C LEU A 484 17.33 16.71 -10.32
N THR A 485 18.41 16.35 -9.63
CA THR A 485 19.77 16.52 -10.16
C THR A 485 20.52 15.22 -10.43
N GLY A 486 20.01 14.09 -9.92
CA GLY A 486 20.57 12.74 -10.02
C GLY A 486 21.58 12.37 -8.93
N LEU A 487 21.99 13.32 -8.07
CA LEU A 487 22.94 13.08 -6.98
C LEU A 487 22.58 13.89 -5.73
N PRO A 488 22.92 13.43 -4.52
CA PRO A 488 22.76 14.23 -3.30
C PRO A 488 23.57 15.54 -3.35
N PRO A 489 23.11 16.62 -2.67
CA PRO A 489 23.69 17.96 -2.82
C PRO A 489 25.13 18.09 -2.32
N PHE A 490 25.53 17.26 -1.35
CA PHE A 490 26.84 17.32 -0.71
C PHE A 490 27.68 16.06 -0.96
N TYR A 491 27.33 15.27 -1.97
CA TYR A 491 27.97 14.00 -2.25
C TYR A 491 29.49 14.15 -2.44
N ASP A 492 30.24 13.21 -1.87
CA ASP A 492 31.67 13.01 -2.06
C ASP A 492 32.01 11.53 -1.84
N GLU A 493 33.01 11.01 -2.55
CA GLU A 493 33.49 9.64 -2.33
C GLU A 493 34.13 9.48 -0.94
N ASN A 494 34.73 10.56 -0.40
CA ASN A 494 35.29 10.57 0.94
C ASN A 494 34.23 11.04 1.94
N THR A 495 33.83 10.15 2.85
CA THR A 495 32.82 10.42 3.87
C THR A 495 33.16 11.63 4.76
N ASN A 496 34.44 11.84 5.09
CA ASN A 496 34.85 12.99 5.91
C ASN A 496 34.72 14.31 5.13
N GLU A 497 35.05 14.30 3.85
CA GLU A 497 34.81 15.47 2.99
C GLU A 497 33.31 15.72 2.84
N MET A 498 32.51 14.69 2.61
CA MET A 498 31.05 14.82 2.59
C MET A 498 30.51 15.43 3.89
N TYR A 499 30.98 15.01 5.06
CA TYR A 499 30.62 15.65 6.33
C TYR A 499 31.03 17.12 6.39
N ARG A 500 32.25 17.46 5.93
CA ARG A 500 32.69 18.86 5.82
C ARG A 500 31.77 19.68 4.91
N LYS A 501 31.38 19.11 3.76
CA LYS A 501 30.45 19.72 2.80
C LYS A 501 29.07 19.96 3.42
N ILE A 502 28.50 18.95 4.08
CA ILE A 502 27.22 19.06 4.80
C ILE A 502 27.29 20.19 5.82
N LEU A 503 28.39 20.34 6.57
CA LEU A 503 28.52 21.35 7.61
C LEU A 503 28.79 22.77 7.09
N SER A 504 29.46 22.92 5.93
CA SER A 504 30.03 24.23 5.55
C SER A 504 29.79 24.69 4.11
N GLU A 505 29.59 23.79 3.14
CA GLU A 505 29.53 24.20 1.73
C GLU A 505 28.16 24.79 1.33
N PRO A 506 28.12 25.80 0.46
CA PRO A 506 26.86 26.32 -0.05
C PRO A 506 26.19 25.29 -0.98
N LEU A 507 24.84 25.34 -1.06
CA LEU A 507 24.10 24.55 -2.03
C LEU A 507 24.42 25.04 -3.45
N ASN A 508 24.91 24.14 -4.29
CA ASN A 508 25.12 24.39 -5.71
C ASN A 508 23.89 23.93 -6.51
N PHE A 509 23.56 24.62 -7.60
CA PHE A 509 22.42 24.26 -8.45
C PHE A 509 22.86 24.27 -9.91
N PRO A 510 22.54 23.22 -10.70
CA PRO A 510 23.05 23.08 -12.06
C PRO A 510 22.41 24.02 -13.10
N GLY A 511 21.35 24.74 -12.74
CA GLY A 511 20.68 25.74 -13.59
C GLY A 511 19.17 25.83 -13.31
N PRO A 512 18.49 26.93 -13.71
CA PRO A 512 17.05 27.12 -13.51
C PRO A 512 16.17 26.15 -14.31
N GLU A 513 16.70 25.52 -15.35
CA GLU A 513 16.03 24.51 -16.17
C GLU A 513 15.90 23.16 -15.46
N ILE A 514 16.88 22.80 -14.62
CA ILE A 514 16.84 21.59 -13.79
C ILE A 514 16.20 21.90 -12.45
N VAL A 515 16.56 23.04 -11.83
CA VAL A 515 16.05 23.46 -10.53
C VAL A 515 15.37 24.84 -10.67
N PRO A 516 14.07 24.89 -10.97
CA PRO A 516 13.32 26.13 -11.12
C PRO A 516 13.34 26.98 -9.84
N PRO A 517 13.06 28.30 -9.93
CA PRO A 517 13.13 29.22 -8.79
C PRO A 517 12.36 28.75 -7.55
N ALA A 518 11.13 28.24 -7.72
CA ALA A 518 10.33 27.73 -6.61
C ALA A 518 10.91 26.47 -5.96
N ALA A 519 11.57 25.61 -6.74
CA ALA A 519 12.25 24.42 -6.23
C ALA A 519 13.53 24.81 -5.47
N LYS A 520 14.30 25.75 -6.03
CA LYS A 520 15.50 26.31 -5.40
C LYS A 520 15.17 26.94 -4.04
N ASP A 521 14.13 27.76 -3.98
CA ASP A 521 13.66 28.40 -2.74
C ASP A 521 13.24 27.36 -1.69
N LEU A 522 12.48 26.34 -2.10
CA LEU A 522 12.10 25.24 -1.19
C LEU A 522 13.33 24.51 -0.63
N LEU A 523 14.27 24.15 -1.51
CA LEU A 523 15.50 23.43 -1.14
C LEU A 523 16.37 24.25 -0.19
N GLN A 524 16.53 25.55 -0.43
CA GLN A 524 17.29 26.43 0.46
C GLN A 524 16.67 26.51 1.87
N LYS A 525 15.33 26.47 1.96
CA LYS A 525 14.61 26.52 3.23
C LYS A 525 14.57 25.19 3.98
N LEU A 526 14.45 24.06 3.28
CA LEU A 526 14.52 22.70 3.87
C LEU A 526 15.94 22.32 4.27
N LEU A 527 16.94 22.71 3.49
CA LEU A 527 18.36 22.45 3.75
C LEU A 527 19.02 23.60 4.55
N ASN A 528 18.24 24.25 5.41
CA ASN A 528 18.77 25.17 6.39
C ASN A 528 19.48 24.38 7.51
N ARG A 529 20.74 24.71 7.76
CA ARG A 529 21.57 24.03 8.76
C ARG A 529 21.12 24.27 10.19
N LYS A 530 20.42 25.38 10.44
CA LYS A 530 19.82 25.70 11.74
C LYS A 530 18.44 25.05 11.83
N PRO A 531 18.23 24.04 12.69
CA PRO A 531 16.98 23.27 12.72
C PRO A 531 15.75 24.13 13.08
N ASP A 532 15.94 25.15 13.91
CA ASP A 532 14.93 26.13 14.33
C ASP A 532 14.50 27.10 13.22
N GLN A 533 15.35 27.28 12.21
CA GLN A 533 15.09 28.14 11.04
C GLN A 533 14.76 27.34 9.78
N ARG A 534 14.68 26.02 9.91
CA ARG A 534 14.37 25.09 8.82
C ARG A 534 12.88 25.10 8.57
N LEU A 535 12.48 25.12 7.30
CA LEU A 535 11.07 25.03 6.95
C LEU A 535 10.48 23.70 7.47
N GLY A 536 9.35 23.79 8.16
CA GLY A 536 8.75 22.65 8.84
C GLY A 536 9.13 22.54 10.32
N ALA A 537 9.95 23.47 10.85
CA ALA A 537 10.22 23.57 12.29
C ALA A 537 8.93 23.79 13.10
N ASN A 538 7.96 24.54 12.56
CA ASN A 538 6.64 24.72 13.17
C ASN A 538 5.57 23.79 12.56
N GLY A 539 5.99 22.70 11.93
CA GLY A 539 5.11 21.65 11.39
C GLY A 539 4.98 21.63 9.87
N ALA A 540 4.48 20.51 9.37
CA ALA A 540 4.41 20.21 7.93
C ALA A 540 3.56 21.21 7.12
N SER A 541 2.61 21.91 7.74
CA SER A 541 1.77 22.93 7.09
C SER A 541 2.58 24.05 6.44
N GLU A 542 3.73 24.43 7.01
CA GLU A 542 4.64 25.42 6.42
C GLU A 542 5.19 24.95 5.07
N ILE A 543 5.58 23.67 5.00
CA ILE A 543 6.10 23.05 3.79
C ILE A 543 4.98 22.94 2.75
N LYS A 544 3.78 22.52 3.16
CA LYS A 544 2.61 22.39 2.28
C LYS A 544 2.16 23.71 1.65
N ALA A 545 2.31 24.83 2.37
CA ALA A 545 1.97 26.16 1.89
C ALA A 545 2.99 26.74 0.89
N HIS A 546 4.13 26.07 0.69
CA HIS A 546 5.19 26.56 -0.17
C HIS A 546 4.73 26.65 -1.65
N PRO A 547 5.08 27.73 -2.40
CA PRO A 547 4.70 27.88 -3.80
C PRO A 547 5.11 26.73 -4.72
N PHE A 548 6.14 25.96 -4.36
CA PHE A 548 6.52 24.75 -5.08
C PHE A 548 5.37 23.75 -5.23
N PHE A 549 4.44 23.69 -4.27
CA PHE A 549 3.30 22.78 -4.29
C PHE A 549 1.99 23.43 -4.78
N HIS A 550 2.05 24.59 -5.45
CA HIS A 550 0.85 25.34 -5.86
C HIS A 550 -0.17 24.53 -6.68
N SER A 551 0.28 23.48 -7.38
CA SER A 551 -0.56 22.61 -8.22
C SER A 551 -1.12 21.39 -7.49
N ILE A 552 -0.86 21.23 -6.18
CA ILE A 552 -1.22 20.05 -5.39
C ILE A 552 -2.41 20.36 -4.48
N ASP A 553 -3.55 19.76 -4.80
CA ASP A 553 -4.66 19.56 -3.85
C ASP A 553 -4.33 18.38 -2.91
N TRP A 554 -3.97 18.69 -1.67
CA TRP A 554 -3.57 17.72 -0.64
C TRP A 554 -4.66 16.68 -0.33
N ARG A 555 -5.93 17.06 -0.38
CA ARG A 555 -7.05 16.15 -0.12
C ARG A 555 -7.20 15.15 -1.27
N LYS A 556 -7.11 15.61 -2.52
CA LYS A 556 -7.09 14.71 -3.69
C LYS A 556 -5.88 13.79 -3.66
N LEU A 557 -4.72 14.27 -3.21
CA LEU A 557 -3.50 13.48 -3.06
C LEU A 557 -3.69 12.33 -2.08
N LEU A 558 -4.14 12.61 -0.84
CA LEU A 558 -4.44 11.59 0.16
C LEU A 558 -5.53 10.60 -0.27
N GLN A 559 -6.47 11.04 -1.12
CA GLN A 559 -7.50 10.17 -1.71
C GLN A 559 -7.00 9.40 -2.95
N ARG A 560 -5.72 9.52 -3.32
CA ARG A 560 -5.11 8.92 -4.52
C ARG A 560 -5.89 9.22 -5.81
N LYS A 561 -6.38 10.45 -5.93
CA LYS A 561 -7.16 10.90 -7.10
C LYS A 561 -6.31 11.51 -8.22
N TYR A 562 -5.01 11.67 -7.99
CA TYR A 562 -4.06 11.97 -9.05
C TYR A 562 -3.66 10.68 -9.74
N GLU A 563 -3.63 10.71 -11.07
CA GLU A 563 -3.03 9.64 -11.85
C GLU A 563 -1.52 9.90 -11.99
N PRO A 564 -0.64 9.03 -11.49
CA PRO A 564 0.79 9.19 -11.65
C PRO A 564 1.20 9.15 -13.12
N THR A 565 2.12 10.04 -13.51
CA THR A 565 2.64 10.12 -14.88
C THR A 565 3.50 8.93 -15.26
N PHE A 566 4.15 8.32 -14.26
CA PHE A 566 4.94 7.11 -14.42
C PHE A 566 4.20 5.93 -13.81
N LYS A 567 4.02 4.85 -14.57
CA LYS A 567 3.52 3.56 -14.08
C LYS A 567 4.59 2.49 -14.33
N PRO A 568 5.06 1.79 -13.28
CA PRO A 568 6.06 0.74 -13.45
C PRO A 568 5.47 -0.43 -14.24
N ASN A 569 6.32 -1.11 -15.01
CA ASN A 569 5.89 -2.28 -15.77
C ASN A 569 5.78 -3.48 -14.83
N VAL A 570 4.55 -3.91 -14.57
CA VAL A 570 4.21 -4.99 -13.65
C VAL A 570 3.23 -5.92 -14.35
N THR A 571 3.57 -7.21 -14.49
CA THR A 571 2.70 -8.17 -15.18
C THR A 571 1.54 -8.65 -14.30
N ASP A 572 1.84 -8.94 -13.04
CA ASP A 572 0.90 -9.48 -12.06
C ASP A 572 1.42 -9.31 -10.61
N ALA A 573 0.65 -9.81 -9.64
CA ALA A 573 0.95 -9.69 -8.22
C ALA A 573 2.20 -10.46 -7.76
N LEU A 574 2.67 -11.45 -8.54
CA LEU A 574 3.87 -12.22 -8.26
C LEU A 574 5.12 -11.59 -8.89
N ASP A 575 4.95 -10.59 -9.76
CA ASP A 575 6.06 -10.00 -10.51
C ASP A 575 7.13 -9.44 -9.56
N THR A 576 8.37 -9.87 -9.79
CA THR A 576 9.55 -9.42 -9.05
C THR A 576 10.63 -8.85 -9.97
N LYS A 577 10.32 -8.54 -11.24
CA LYS A 577 11.30 -8.03 -12.21
C LYS A 577 11.88 -6.67 -11.85
N ASN A 578 11.17 -5.90 -11.04
CA ASN A 578 11.62 -4.59 -10.55
C ASN A 578 12.43 -4.68 -9.24
N PHE A 579 12.79 -5.89 -8.79
CA PHE A 579 13.67 -6.13 -7.65
C PHE A 579 15.03 -6.64 -8.12
N ASP A 580 16.02 -6.51 -7.25
CA ASP A 580 17.38 -6.94 -7.54
C ASP A 580 17.48 -8.45 -7.82
N GLU A 581 18.19 -8.80 -8.89
CA GLU A 581 18.48 -10.19 -9.25
C GLU A 581 19.36 -10.88 -8.19
N GLU A 582 20.21 -10.13 -7.48
CA GLU A 582 21.04 -10.66 -6.39
C GLU A 582 20.19 -11.23 -5.24
N PHE A 583 19.02 -10.62 -4.98
CA PHE A 583 18.10 -11.11 -3.97
C PHE A 583 17.17 -12.17 -4.53
N THR A 584 16.54 -11.90 -5.67
CA THR A 584 15.51 -12.80 -6.22
C THR A 584 16.04 -14.15 -6.70
N SER A 585 17.36 -14.28 -6.89
CA SER A 585 18.04 -15.56 -7.20
C SER A 585 18.33 -16.41 -5.96
N GLN A 586 18.20 -15.87 -4.74
CA GLN A 586 18.44 -16.62 -3.51
C GLN A 586 17.29 -17.57 -3.18
N ALA A 587 17.62 -18.72 -2.60
CA ALA A 587 16.61 -19.67 -2.15
C ALA A 587 15.69 -19.05 -1.08
N PRO A 588 14.35 -19.12 -1.27
CA PRO A 588 13.37 -18.64 -0.31
C PRO A 588 13.24 -19.64 0.84
N ALA A 589 14.11 -19.52 1.85
CA ALA A 589 14.08 -20.36 3.03
C ALA A 589 14.11 -19.52 4.30
N ASP A 590 13.26 -19.88 5.26
CA ASP A 590 13.34 -19.34 6.62
C ASP A 590 14.52 -20.00 7.36
N SER A 591 15.70 -19.38 7.26
CA SER A 591 16.96 -19.95 7.74
C SER A 591 16.90 -20.36 9.20
N LEU A 592 17.31 -21.60 9.52
CA LEU A 592 17.44 -22.05 10.91
C LEU A 592 18.41 -21.14 11.68
N VAL A 593 18.11 -20.88 12.96
CA VAL A 593 19.01 -20.11 13.83
C VAL A 593 19.97 -21.11 14.47
N GLU A 594 21.25 -21.05 14.10
CA GLU A 594 22.30 -21.81 14.78
C GLU A 594 22.59 -21.14 16.14
N GLY A 595 22.34 -21.85 17.24
CA GLY A 595 22.52 -21.36 18.61
C GLY A 595 21.63 -22.10 19.62
N GLY A 596 21.91 -21.92 20.92
CA GLY A 596 21.05 -22.44 21.99
C GLY A 596 19.69 -21.74 22.01
N GLN A 597 18.63 -22.47 22.36
CA GLN A 597 17.29 -21.93 22.49
C GLN A 597 17.26 -20.79 23.52
N LEU A 598 16.53 -19.71 23.23
CA LEU A 598 16.32 -18.61 24.19
C LEU A 598 15.57 -19.13 25.43
N SER A 599 15.98 -18.67 26.62
CA SER A 599 15.34 -19.03 27.89
C SER A 599 13.90 -18.55 27.98
N SER A 600 13.06 -19.16 28.85
CA SER A 600 11.66 -18.74 29.05
C SER A 600 11.55 -17.24 29.37
N THR A 601 12.42 -16.74 30.23
CA THR A 601 12.45 -15.33 30.64
C THR A 601 12.81 -14.40 29.48
N MET A 602 13.62 -14.85 28.53
CA MET A 602 13.91 -14.11 27.30
C MET A 602 12.72 -14.14 26.33
N GLN A 603 11.94 -15.22 26.30
CA GLN A 603 10.74 -15.34 25.46
C GLN A 603 9.62 -14.44 25.95
N GLU A 604 9.41 -14.37 27.27
CA GLU A 604 8.34 -13.58 27.91
C GLU A 604 8.44 -12.09 27.58
N GLN A 605 9.65 -11.57 27.30
CA GLN A 605 9.87 -10.18 26.87
C GLN A 605 9.17 -9.84 25.54
N PHE A 606 8.80 -10.83 24.72
CA PHE A 606 8.10 -10.65 23.44
C PHE A 606 6.59 -10.96 23.52
N THR A 607 6.03 -11.01 24.73
CA THR A 607 4.58 -11.13 24.94
C THR A 607 3.86 -9.95 24.29
N GLY A 608 2.72 -10.21 23.64
CA GLY A 608 1.98 -9.18 22.89
C GLY A 608 2.53 -8.89 21.50
N TRP A 609 3.56 -9.61 21.03
CA TRP A 609 4.05 -9.49 19.65
C TRP A 609 3.02 -9.94 18.61
N SER A 610 2.37 -11.07 18.85
CA SER A 610 1.42 -11.64 17.89
C SER A 610 0.23 -10.71 17.74
N TYR A 611 0.03 -10.22 16.52
CA TYR A 611 -0.95 -9.21 16.20
C TYR A 611 -1.64 -9.59 14.88
N ASN A 612 -2.91 -9.93 14.98
CA ASN A 612 -3.81 -10.04 13.83
C ASN A 612 -4.63 -8.78 13.81
N ARG A 613 -4.24 -7.76 13.04
CA ARG A 613 -4.71 -6.38 13.17
C ARG A 613 -6.09 -6.16 13.82
N PRO A 614 -6.20 -6.06 15.16
CA PRO A 614 -7.37 -5.54 15.84
C PRO A 614 -7.23 -4.03 15.88
N VAL A 615 -8.32 -3.33 15.60
CA VAL A 615 -8.28 -1.90 15.32
C VAL A 615 -8.02 -1.05 16.58
N ALA A 616 -7.35 0.08 16.39
CA ALA A 616 -7.10 1.10 17.41
C ALA A 616 -8.42 1.69 17.93
N GLY A 617 -8.58 1.72 19.26
CA GLY A 617 -9.77 2.28 19.91
C GLY A 617 -10.18 1.66 21.25
N LEU A 618 -9.44 0.71 21.83
CA LEU A 618 -9.57 0.36 23.25
C LEU A 618 -8.23 0.47 23.96
N GLY A 619 -8.20 1.42 24.91
CA GLY A 619 -7.22 1.45 25.97
C GLY A 619 -7.38 0.25 26.90
N ASP A 620 -6.31 0.07 27.66
CA ASP A 620 -6.06 -0.96 28.66
C ASP A 620 -7.27 -1.29 29.56
N GLY A 621 -7.46 -2.57 29.84
CA GLY A 621 -8.58 -3.06 30.63
C GLY A 621 -8.60 -4.59 30.67
N GLY A 622 -7.77 -5.16 31.52
CA GLY A 622 -7.65 -6.59 31.73
C GLY A 622 -8.98 -7.30 32.03
N GLY A 623 -9.00 -8.60 31.76
CA GLY A 623 -10.11 -9.46 32.11
C GLY A 623 -9.98 -10.83 31.48
N SER A 624 -9.25 -11.72 32.16
CA SER A 624 -9.40 -13.15 31.96
C SER A 624 -10.86 -13.53 32.20
N ILE A 625 -11.57 -14.02 31.19
CA ILE A 625 -12.82 -14.76 31.38
C ILE A 625 -12.60 -16.14 30.76
N LYS A 626 -12.46 -17.13 31.64
CA LYS A 626 -12.50 -18.55 31.33
C LYS A 626 -13.87 -18.86 30.73
N ASP A 627 -13.90 -19.48 29.55
CA ASP A 627 -15.08 -20.15 29.03
C ASP A 627 -15.19 -21.54 29.68
N PRO A 628 -16.26 -21.86 30.45
CA PRO A 628 -16.45 -23.16 31.09
C PRO A 628 -16.94 -24.28 30.16
N SER A 629 -17.01 -24.07 28.85
CA SER A 629 -17.61 -25.03 27.91
C SER A 629 -16.77 -26.28 27.57
N PHE A 630 -15.63 -26.50 28.23
CA PHE A 630 -14.87 -27.74 28.13
C PHE A 630 -14.61 -28.37 29.52
N VAL A 631 -15.69 -28.62 30.27
CA VAL A 631 -15.68 -29.61 31.33
C VAL A 631 -16.48 -30.83 30.87
N GLY A 632 -15.76 -31.93 30.65
CA GLY A 632 -16.33 -33.28 30.67
C GLY A 632 -16.62 -33.91 29.31
N SER A 633 -15.66 -34.66 28.78
CA SER A 633 -15.80 -36.11 28.53
C SER A 633 -14.66 -36.62 27.64
N VAL A 634 -13.49 -36.84 28.25
CA VAL A 634 -12.61 -37.93 27.81
C VAL A 634 -12.58 -38.89 28.99
N GLN A 635 -13.45 -39.89 28.94
CA GLN A 635 -13.29 -41.13 29.68
C GLN A 635 -12.54 -42.11 28.78
N ASP A 636 -11.59 -42.79 29.42
CA ASP A 636 -10.64 -43.74 28.87
C ASP A 636 -11.25 -44.76 27.88
N ARG A 637 -10.55 -44.97 26.77
CA ARG A 637 -9.91 -46.26 26.42
C ARG A 637 -8.97 -46.12 25.24
#